data_AF-A0A9X5ISB5-F1
#
_entry.id   AF-A0A9X5ISB5-F1
#
_cell.length_a   1.000
_cell.length_b   1.000
_cell.length_c   1.000
_cell.angle_alpha   90.00
_cell.angle_beta   90.00
_cell.angle_gamma   90.00
#
_symmetry.space_group_name_H-M   'P 1'
#
loop_
_entity.id
_entity.type
_entity.pdbx_description
1 polymer ?
#
loop_
_entity_poly.entity_id
_entity_poly.type
_entity_poly.pdbx_seq_one_letter_code
_entity_poly.pdbx_strand_id
1 'polypeptide(L)'
;LTLTKTEKLLAATGRWGIYTYGGSGAKPAAFETFTPLTFTEPAPTPSVTVSKTSGLGDGEKVTVRGTGFVAGDPAAVGARPPLAGKFAGTYVAFGRFAEAWEPSAGAPSTARVTGDTRWAVLAEDVSTIGGAAAGAIELGADGSFEAELTLTKTEKLLAATGRWGIYTYGGSGAKPAAFETFTPLTFTEPGTKPDPKPTPNPDPKPTPTPTPEPTGCVADPSITSAQVSWGVKSSFVTYISGPIAQGRIERTGVELKGGRFEWSGGTGTYADGKGSVRLPGALHFLGHHDEMNMRWTNLRLVLTSSTKAELRADADVKAYLSTPAQDLKDVAIASVDLRGAMATSGRTTTITNAAVTLLASGTPVFAGFYPAGEKLDPLSATITVAEKCDDGKVPPTPTPVATPTVTLGGDVEGSRVEQGGTITFRVTGLPASATSSAEVHSDPISLGSQRTSAKGVVTYDFDVPEGFAAGRHTFVLSVAGVAKPIKQTFTVVRAEADKTEPVDSTGTPECVARSVTGATLTWGLKSSYLAYIEGSVAQGKITTSGAQRSGSTFTWSAGTGAYNTDAARGTGSFTGSVRTVGHGDVLDVTFSNPRVVLHSSTRASLVLDTRGTTIDGDTFAYAGITFATLSLSGHGGASGDRISYSGVPATLTAAGAKAFSGFYKAGDALAPVSFTLPLGGETDCSSPTGTLPVTGSEPVGLVALSGTLLLAGAALVLVRRRRGAVPA
;
A
#
# COMPACT_ATOMS: atom_id res chain seq x y z
N LEU A 1 19.70 23.08 16.40
CA LEU A 1 20.22 21.78 15.90
C LEU A 1 19.10 20.77 15.97
N THR A 2 18.65 20.27 14.82
CA THR A 2 17.80 19.07 14.79
C THR A 2 18.72 17.86 14.86
N LEU A 3 18.49 16.96 15.82
CA LEU A 3 19.29 15.76 16.00
C LEU A 3 18.56 14.58 15.36
N THR A 4 19.12 14.05 14.27
CA THR A 4 18.56 12.88 13.56
C THR A 4 19.50 11.70 13.73
N LYS A 5 18.99 10.56 14.20
CA LYS A 5 19.74 9.29 14.22
C LYS A 5 19.83 8.75 12.79
N THR A 6 20.93 9.01 12.11
CA THR A 6 21.21 8.43 10.79
C THR A 6 21.67 6.98 10.94
N GLU A 7 21.56 6.18 9.89
CA GLU A 7 22.06 4.79 9.87
C GLU A 7 23.54 4.70 10.29
N LYS A 8 24.36 5.67 9.86
CA LYS A 8 25.77 5.80 10.24
C LYS A 8 25.96 5.98 11.75
N LEU A 9 25.12 6.80 12.38
CA LEU A 9 25.18 7.04 13.82
C LEU A 9 24.68 5.83 14.62
N LEU A 10 23.71 5.07 14.09
CA LEU A 10 23.20 3.84 14.70
C LEU A 10 24.20 2.68 14.62
N ALA A 11 25.03 2.62 13.56
CA ALA A 11 26.08 1.62 13.39
C ALA A 11 27.37 1.92 14.17
N ALA A 12 27.51 3.13 14.74
CA ALA A 12 28.72 3.55 15.43
C ALA A 12 28.75 3.05 16.89
N THR A 13 29.91 2.59 17.37
CA THR A 13 30.15 2.27 18.78
C THR A 13 30.57 3.52 19.54
N GLY A 14 29.89 3.90 20.62
CA GLY A 14 30.28 5.06 21.43
C GLY A 14 29.17 5.59 22.34
N ARG A 15 29.44 6.71 23.02
CA ARG A 15 28.43 7.45 23.78
C ARG A 15 27.84 8.56 22.91
N TRP A 16 26.52 8.69 22.92
CA TRP A 16 25.84 9.82 22.32
C TRP A 16 26.24 11.11 23.03
N GLY A 17 26.59 12.14 22.27
CA GLY A 17 26.93 13.44 22.83
C GLY A 17 27.39 14.45 21.79
N ILE A 18 27.43 15.71 22.20
CA ILE A 18 28.02 16.80 21.43
C ILE A 18 29.49 16.88 21.83
N TYR A 19 30.38 16.74 20.84
CA TYR A 19 31.83 16.85 21.05
C TYR A 19 32.37 18.11 20.38
N THR A 20 33.20 18.88 21.08
CA THR A 20 33.96 19.99 20.50
C THR A 20 35.42 19.60 20.34
N TYR A 21 36.10 20.14 19.33
CA TYR A 21 37.54 19.94 19.08
C TYR A 21 38.12 21.07 18.24
N GLY A 22 39.45 21.15 18.13
CA GLY A 22 40.13 22.18 17.34
C GLY A 22 39.93 22.01 15.83
N GLY A 23 39.55 23.09 15.13
CA GLY A 23 39.41 23.10 13.68
C GLY A 23 40.75 23.01 12.94
N SER A 24 40.70 22.52 11.69
CA SER A 24 41.85 22.51 10.76
C SER A 24 43.14 21.87 11.31
N GLY A 25 43.01 20.85 12.17
CA GLY A 25 44.14 20.10 12.72
C GLY A 25 44.79 20.72 13.96
N ALA A 26 44.23 21.81 14.51
CA ALA A 26 44.65 22.36 15.79
C ALA A 26 44.35 21.36 16.94
N LYS A 27 45.28 21.22 17.89
CA LYS A 27 45.17 20.28 19.04
C LYS A 27 45.15 20.96 20.42
N PRO A 28 44.36 22.03 20.64
CA PRO A 28 44.22 22.59 21.98
C PRO A 28 43.32 21.69 22.83
N ALA A 29 43.88 21.07 23.87
CA ALA A 29 43.14 20.20 24.79
C ALA A 29 41.93 20.89 25.44
N ALA A 30 41.99 22.21 25.63
CA ALA A 30 40.88 23.00 26.18
C ALA A 30 39.62 23.01 25.29
N PHE A 31 39.72 22.66 24.01
CA PHE A 31 38.57 22.62 23.10
C PHE A 31 37.93 21.23 23.04
N GLU A 32 38.53 20.22 23.67
CA GLU A 32 38.04 18.84 23.69
C GLU A 32 37.00 18.68 24.82
N THR A 33 35.75 19.03 24.56
CA THR A 33 34.64 18.89 25.52
C THR A 33 33.60 17.90 25.00
N PHE A 34 32.97 17.15 25.91
CA PHE A 34 31.92 16.19 25.58
C PHE A 34 30.70 16.43 26.46
N THR A 35 29.56 16.72 25.85
CA THR A 35 28.26 16.82 26.53
C THR A 35 27.43 15.58 26.17
N PRO A 36 27.12 14.68 27.12
CA PRO A 36 26.37 13.47 26.84
C PRO A 36 24.93 13.79 26.41
N LEU A 37 24.41 12.98 25.49
CA LEU A 37 23.01 12.96 25.07
C LEU A 37 22.42 11.58 25.37
N THR A 38 21.16 11.54 25.76
CA THR A 38 20.39 10.31 25.91
C THR A 38 19.20 10.35 24.96
N PHE A 39 19.01 9.28 24.20
CA PHE A 39 17.83 9.11 23.36
C PHE A 39 16.92 8.09 23.99
N THR A 40 15.65 8.44 24.18
CA THR A 40 14.61 7.47 24.51
C THR A 40 14.35 6.62 23.26
N GLU A 41 14.48 5.31 23.36
CA GLU A 41 14.05 4.38 22.31
C GLU A 41 12.52 4.42 22.23
N PRO A 42 11.90 4.50 21.04
CA PRO A 42 10.45 4.43 20.93
C PRO A 42 9.98 3.08 21.46
N ALA A 43 8.95 3.09 22.30
CA ALA A 43 8.36 1.86 22.82
C ALA A 43 7.87 0.97 21.65
N PRO A 44 8.06 -0.36 21.72
CA PRO A 44 7.58 -1.26 20.67
C PRO A 44 6.06 -1.13 20.52
N THR A 45 5.58 -1.05 19.29
CA THR A 45 4.15 -0.95 19.00
C THR A 45 3.49 -2.33 19.16
N PRO A 46 2.47 -2.47 20.03
CA PRO A 46 1.78 -3.75 20.19
C PRO A 46 1.09 -4.21 18.89
N SER A 47 1.15 -5.51 18.61
CA SER A 47 0.54 -6.13 17.43
C SER A 47 0.00 -7.52 17.75
N VAL A 48 -1.06 -7.94 17.06
CA VAL A 48 -1.74 -9.22 17.26
C VAL A 48 -2.02 -9.90 15.92
N THR A 49 -1.77 -11.21 15.87
CA THR A 49 -2.12 -12.09 14.75
C THR A 49 -3.00 -13.23 15.25
N VAL A 50 -3.92 -13.69 14.39
CA VAL A 50 -4.86 -14.78 14.70
C VAL A 50 -4.77 -15.83 13.58
N SER A 51 -4.64 -17.11 13.93
CA SER A 51 -4.40 -18.21 12.98
C SER A 51 -5.46 -18.32 11.88
N LYS A 52 -6.70 -17.93 12.18
CA LYS A 52 -7.81 -17.86 11.21
C LYS A 52 -8.81 -16.79 11.61
N THR A 53 -9.24 -15.98 10.65
CA THR A 53 -10.15 -14.84 10.89
C THR A 53 -11.46 -14.89 10.10
N SER A 54 -11.64 -15.89 9.25
CA SER A 54 -12.81 -16.00 8.37
C SER A 54 -13.24 -17.43 8.09
N GLY A 55 -14.52 -17.64 7.81
CA GLY A 55 -15.08 -18.98 7.60
C GLY A 55 -15.00 -19.82 8.88
N LEU A 56 -15.16 -19.15 10.02
CA LEU A 56 -15.05 -19.77 11.34
C LEU A 56 -16.33 -20.51 11.69
N GLY A 57 -16.19 -21.71 12.23
CA GLY A 57 -17.27 -22.46 12.85
C GLY A 57 -17.58 -21.94 14.26
N ASP A 58 -18.80 -22.19 14.73
CA ASP A 58 -19.11 -22.01 16.15
C ASP A 58 -18.34 -23.05 16.98
N GLY A 59 -17.63 -22.59 18.01
CA GLY A 59 -16.77 -23.43 18.85
C GLY A 59 -15.40 -23.76 18.23
N GLU A 60 -15.06 -23.21 17.06
CA GLU A 60 -13.74 -23.39 16.46
C GLU A 60 -12.64 -22.78 17.34
N LYS A 61 -11.47 -23.43 17.40
CA LYS A 61 -10.31 -22.95 18.14
C LYS A 61 -9.36 -22.17 17.23
N VAL A 62 -8.86 -21.04 17.71
CA VAL A 62 -7.85 -20.23 17.02
C VAL A 62 -6.67 -19.93 17.94
N THR A 63 -5.48 -19.86 17.34
CA THR A 63 -4.26 -19.43 18.02
C THR A 63 -4.08 -17.93 17.81
N VAL A 64 -3.90 -17.18 18.90
CA VAL A 64 -3.64 -15.75 18.92
C VAL A 64 -2.22 -15.52 19.39
N ARG A 65 -1.43 -14.76 18.64
CA ARG A 65 -0.06 -14.37 18.99
C ARG A 65 0.03 -12.85 19.07
N GLY A 66 0.59 -12.33 20.16
CA GLY A 66 0.84 -10.90 20.33
C GLY A 66 2.31 -10.60 20.54
N THR A 67 2.74 -9.39 20.19
CA THR A 67 4.09 -8.85 20.42
C THR A 67 4.03 -7.39 20.85
N GLY A 68 5.06 -6.89 21.52
CA GLY A 68 5.19 -5.47 21.87
C GLY A 68 4.42 -5.03 23.12
N PHE A 69 3.80 -5.96 23.87
CA PHE A 69 3.08 -5.68 25.10
C PHE A 69 4.05 -5.59 26.29
N VAL A 70 4.89 -4.57 26.32
CA VAL A 70 5.97 -4.44 27.31
C VAL A 70 5.60 -3.52 28.49
N ALA A 71 6.29 -3.72 29.62
CA ALA A 71 6.27 -2.76 30.72
C ALA A 71 7.01 -1.46 30.32
N GLY A 72 6.57 -0.32 30.84
CA GLY A 72 7.23 0.98 30.60
C GLY A 72 6.25 2.15 30.44
N ASP A 73 5.00 1.87 30.06
CA ASP A 73 3.91 2.84 30.09
C ASP A 73 3.26 2.88 31.48
N PRO A 74 3.24 4.03 32.18
CA PRO A 74 2.51 4.18 33.44
C PRO A 74 1.02 3.80 33.34
N ALA A 75 0.39 3.97 32.18
CA ALA A 75 -1.00 3.58 31.95
C ALA A 75 -1.21 2.06 31.92
N ALA A 76 -0.13 1.27 31.76
CA ALA A 76 -0.14 -0.19 31.83
C ALA A 76 -0.03 -0.74 33.26
N VAL A 77 0.08 0.15 34.27
CA VAL A 77 0.05 -0.24 35.69
C VAL A 77 -1.38 -0.50 36.12
N GLY A 78 -1.60 -1.64 36.78
CA GLY A 78 -2.90 -2.08 37.26
C GLY A 78 -3.48 -1.15 38.31
N ALA A 79 -4.76 -0.78 38.15
CA ALA A 79 -5.48 0.07 39.09
C ALA A 79 -6.26 -0.74 40.15
N ARG A 80 -6.36 -2.06 39.97
CA ARG A 80 -7.21 -2.96 40.78
C ARG A 80 -6.47 -4.25 41.12
N PRO A 81 -6.83 -4.95 42.21
CA PRO A 81 -6.35 -6.31 42.45
C PRO A 81 -6.71 -7.25 41.29
N PRO A 82 -5.93 -8.33 41.05
CA PRO A 82 -4.78 -8.79 41.83
C PRO A 82 -3.44 -8.06 41.57
N LEU A 83 -3.31 -7.32 40.46
CA LEU A 83 -2.04 -6.65 40.06
C LEU A 83 -2.07 -5.13 40.28
N ALA A 84 -2.70 -4.67 41.36
CA ALA A 84 -2.73 -3.24 41.69
C ALA A 84 -1.30 -2.71 41.93
N GLY A 85 -0.93 -1.62 41.25
CA GLY A 85 0.39 -1.01 41.36
C GLY A 85 1.52 -1.74 40.62
N LYS A 86 1.22 -2.84 39.92
CA LYS A 86 2.19 -3.59 39.09
C LYS A 86 1.84 -3.48 37.60
N PHE A 87 2.77 -3.85 36.72
CA PHE A 87 2.46 -4.03 35.31
C PHE A 87 1.36 -5.08 35.15
N ALA A 88 0.25 -4.71 34.50
CA ALA A 88 -0.94 -5.54 34.51
C ALA A 88 -1.05 -6.50 33.31
N GLY A 89 -0.09 -6.45 32.38
CA GLY A 89 -0.15 -7.21 31.14
C GLY A 89 -1.39 -6.87 30.30
N THR A 90 -1.87 -7.84 29.52
CA THR A 90 -2.97 -7.65 28.57
C THR A 90 -3.97 -8.80 28.60
N TYR A 91 -5.26 -8.48 28.57
CA TYR A 91 -6.30 -9.45 28.23
C TYR A 91 -6.30 -9.71 26.74
N VAL A 92 -6.65 -10.93 26.35
CA VAL A 92 -6.86 -11.36 24.96
C VAL A 92 -8.22 -12.03 24.92
N ALA A 93 -9.21 -11.34 24.37
CA ALA A 93 -10.61 -11.74 24.50
C ALA A 93 -11.28 -11.92 23.14
N PHE A 94 -11.89 -13.08 22.92
CA PHE A 94 -12.89 -13.25 21.87
C PHE A 94 -14.20 -12.60 22.31
N GLY A 95 -14.95 -11.98 21.39
CA GLY A 95 -16.29 -11.51 21.70
C GLY A 95 -16.94 -10.58 20.68
N ARG A 96 -17.94 -9.83 21.16
CA ARG A 96 -18.65 -8.74 20.48
C ARG A 96 -18.27 -7.41 21.12
N PHE A 97 -17.74 -6.49 20.33
CA PHE A 97 -17.25 -5.19 20.80
C PHE A 97 -17.89 -4.05 20.00
N ALA A 98 -18.22 -2.94 20.64
CA ALA A 98 -18.67 -1.74 19.93
C ALA A 98 -17.63 -1.27 18.89
N GLU A 99 -18.07 -0.51 17.88
CA GLU A 99 -17.23 -0.13 16.74
C GLU A 99 -15.97 0.64 17.14
N ALA A 100 -16.06 1.48 18.17
CA ALA A 100 -14.95 2.19 18.80
C ALA A 100 -14.92 1.91 20.32
N TRP A 101 -14.88 0.64 20.70
CA TRP A 101 -14.71 0.30 22.11
C TRP A 101 -13.25 0.52 22.54
N GLU A 102 -12.99 1.56 23.33
CA GLU A 102 -11.64 1.96 23.81
C GLU A 102 -11.67 2.30 25.31
N PRO A 103 -11.26 1.38 26.22
CA PRO A 103 -11.31 1.64 27.66
C PRO A 103 -10.41 2.80 28.11
N SER A 104 -9.32 3.10 27.40
CA SER A 104 -8.47 4.28 27.63
C SER A 104 -9.20 5.59 27.36
N ALA A 105 -10.14 5.60 26.40
CA ALA A 105 -11.02 6.73 26.13
C ALA A 105 -12.28 6.74 27.03
N GLY A 106 -12.38 5.81 27.99
CA GLY A 106 -13.49 5.75 28.94
C GLY A 106 -14.68 4.91 28.48
N ALA A 107 -14.55 4.12 27.40
CA ALA A 107 -15.63 3.24 26.96
C ALA A 107 -16.02 2.24 28.07
N PRO A 108 -17.32 2.12 28.41
CA PRO A 108 -17.74 1.28 29.51
C PRO A 108 -17.63 -0.21 29.16
N SER A 109 -17.48 -1.07 30.16
CA SER A 109 -17.45 -2.51 29.93
C SER A 109 -18.76 -3.11 29.45
N THR A 110 -19.87 -2.38 29.60
CA THR A 110 -21.18 -2.76 29.05
C THR A 110 -21.26 -2.65 27.53
N ALA A 111 -20.33 -1.93 26.89
CA ALA A 111 -20.22 -1.82 25.44
C ALA A 111 -19.38 -2.94 24.80
N ARG A 112 -19.05 -3.98 25.58
CA ARG A 112 -18.46 -5.24 25.09
C ARG A 112 -19.13 -6.44 25.75
N VAL A 113 -19.13 -7.56 25.05
CA VAL A 113 -19.46 -8.88 25.59
C VAL A 113 -18.37 -9.84 25.15
N THR A 114 -17.69 -10.47 26.11
CA THR A 114 -16.59 -11.40 25.84
C THR A 114 -17.03 -12.86 26.02
N GLY A 115 -16.44 -13.73 25.21
CA GLY A 115 -16.43 -15.18 25.35
C GLY A 115 -15.11 -15.63 25.97
N ASP A 116 -14.46 -16.64 25.36
CA ASP A 116 -13.16 -17.14 25.85
C ASP A 116 -12.14 -15.99 25.92
N THR A 117 -11.51 -15.88 27.09
CA THR A 117 -10.60 -14.79 27.43
C THR A 117 -9.38 -15.38 28.13
N ARG A 118 -8.21 -14.90 27.76
CA ARG A 118 -6.93 -15.20 28.44
C ARG A 118 -6.33 -13.90 28.97
N TRP A 119 -5.52 -14.03 30.01
CA TRP A 119 -4.79 -12.90 30.60
C TRP A 119 -3.29 -13.18 30.51
N ALA A 120 -2.63 -12.48 29.58
CA ALA A 120 -1.18 -12.53 29.41
C ALA A 120 -0.49 -11.64 30.45
N VAL A 121 0.25 -12.27 31.35
CA VAL A 121 0.99 -11.61 32.45
C VAL A 121 2.40 -12.17 32.54
N LEU A 122 3.32 -11.42 33.17
CA LEU A 122 4.69 -11.90 33.37
C LEU A 122 4.68 -13.24 34.12
N ALA A 123 5.66 -14.09 33.82
CA ALA A 123 5.76 -15.44 34.40
C ALA A 123 5.63 -15.46 35.94
N GLU A 124 6.20 -14.45 36.61
CA GLU A 124 6.14 -14.29 38.07
C GLU A 124 4.73 -13.99 38.62
N ASP A 125 3.84 -13.41 37.81
CA ASP A 125 2.49 -13.01 38.21
C ASP A 125 1.41 -14.02 37.82
N VAL A 126 1.75 -15.06 37.04
CA VAL A 126 0.80 -16.12 36.61
C VAL A 126 0.11 -16.78 37.80
N SER A 127 0.86 -17.12 38.85
CA SER A 127 0.31 -17.74 40.06
C SER A 127 -0.58 -16.78 40.87
N THR A 128 -0.20 -15.50 40.92
CA THR A 128 -0.91 -14.43 41.63
C THR A 128 -2.34 -14.24 41.10
N ILE A 129 -2.56 -14.48 39.81
CA ILE A 129 -3.87 -14.33 39.17
C ILE A 129 -4.68 -15.65 39.10
N GLY A 130 -4.20 -16.72 39.74
CA GLY A 130 -4.89 -18.02 39.80
C GLY A 130 -4.40 -19.07 38.79
N GLY A 131 -3.32 -18.80 38.06
CA GLY A 131 -2.69 -19.73 37.14
C GLY A 131 -3.51 -20.05 35.89
N ALA A 132 -3.08 -21.05 35.13
CA ALA A 132 -3.69 -21.43 33.85
C ALA A 132 -5.19 -21.77 33.97
N ALA A 133 -5.62 -22.33 35.10
CA ALA A 133 -7.02 -22.64 35.37
C ALA A 133 -7.92 -21.39 35.44
N ALA A 134 -7.36 -20.23 35.81
CA ALA A 134 -8.03 -18.94 35.78
C ALA A 134 -7.88 -18.21 34.43
N GLY A 135 -7.28 -18.86 33.42
CA GLY A 135 -7.04 -18.29 32.09
C GLY A 135 -5.74 -17.50 31.97
N ALA A 136 -4.83 -17.59 32.94
CA ALA A 136 -3.52 -16.97 32.86
C ALA A 136 -2.67 -17.62 31.76
N ILE A 137 -1.99 -16.80 30.96
CA ILE A 137 -0.96 -17.23 30.01
C ILE A 137 0.29 -16.38 30.25
N GLU A 138 1.45 -16.93 29.86
CA GLU A 138 2.71 -16.22 30.02
C GLU A 138 2.88 -15.13 28.96
N LEU A 139 3.33 -13.97 29.41
CA LEU A 139 3.81 -12.85 28.61
C LEU A 139 5.33 -12.82 28.73
N GLY A 140 6.02 -13.05 27.61
CA GLY A 140 7.47 -13.00 27.51
C GLY A 140 8.02 -11.62 27.87
N ALA A 141 9.29 -11.58 28.28
CA ALA A 141 9.97 -10.34 28.67
C ALA A 141 10.06 -9.31 27.52
N ASP A 142 9.97 -9.76 26.27
CA ASP A 142 9.91 -8.95 25.05
C ASP A 142 8.47 -8.47 24.70
N GLY A 143 7.49 -8.77 25.56
CA GLY A 143 6.09 -8.44 25.37
C GLY A 143 5.37 -9.36 24.37
N SER A 144 5.91 -10.57 24.11
CA SER A 144 5.28 -11.59 23.28
C SER A 144 4.38 -12.55 24.07
N PHE A 145 3.29 -13.02 23.47
CA PHE A 145 2.46 -14.09 24.05
C PHE A 145 1.84 -14.97 22.97
N GLU A 146 1.40 -16.16 23.36
CA GLU A 146 0.58 -17.05 22.54
C GLU A 146 -0.60 -17.60 23.35
N ALA A 147 -1.78 -17.64 22.75
CA ALA A 147 -3.01 -18.09 23.40
C ALA A 147 -3.87 -18.93 22.43
N GLU A 148 -4.48 -20.01 22.91
CA GLU A 148 -5.58 -20.66 22.18
C GLU A 148 -6.92 -20.17 22.74
N LEU A 149 -7.79 -19.68 21.86
CA LEU A 149 -9.15 -19.24 22.19
C LEU A 149 -10.19 -20.10 21.47
N THR A 150 -11.23 -20.50 22.20
CA THR A 150 -12.39 -21.20 21.65
C THR A 150 -13.51 -20.22 21.30
N LEU A 151 -13.92 -20.21 20.04
CA LEU A 151 -14.86 -19.22 19.48
C LEU A 151 -16.33 -19.64 19.62
N THR A 152 -16.76 -19.92 20.86
CA THR A 152 -18.14 -20.34 21.15
C THR A 152 -19.09 -19.15 21.18
N LYS A 153 -20.11 -19.16 20.31
CA LYS A 153 -21.18 -18.16 20.25
C LYS A 153 -22.25 -18.44 21.29
N THR A 154 -21.96 -18.12 22.54
CA THR A 154 -22.95 -18.20 23.64
C THR A 154 -24.18 -17.33 23.35
N GLU A 155 -25.32 -17.65 23.96
CA GLU A 155 -26.56 -16.85 23.81
C GLU A 155 -26.33 -15.36 24.10
N LYS A 156 -25.51 -15.05 25.11
CA LYS A 156 -25.14 -13.68 25.47
C LYS A 156 -24.38 -12.97 24.33
N LEU A 157 -23.47 -13.67 23.65
CA LEU A 157 -22.73 -13.13 22.50
C LEU A 157 -23.60 -13.00 21.25
N LEU A 158 -24.58 -13.90 21.07
CA LEU A 158 -25.55 -13.83 19.98
C LEU A 158 -26.52 -12.65 20.16
N ALA A 159 -26.93 -12.37 21.40
CA ALA A 159 -27.79 -11.23 21.75
C ALA A 159 -27.05 -9.88 21.77
N ALA A 160 -25.71 -9.89 21.85
CA ALA A 160 -24.92 -8.67 21.91
C ALA A 160 -24.78 -7.97 20.55
N THR A 161 -24.91 -6.65 20.55
CA THR A 161 -24.57 -5.79 19.41
C THR A 161 -23.06 -5.54 19.35
N GLY A 162 -22.55 -5.16 18.18
CA GLY A 162 -21.12 -4.90 17.97
C GLY A 162 -20.46 -5.89 17.00
N ARG A 163 -19.15 -5.71 16.77
CA ARG A 163 -18.36 -6.49 15.81
C ARG A 163 -17.78 -7.73 16.50
N TRP A 164 -17.81 -8.86 15.79
CA TRP A 164 -17.08 -10.06 16.20
C TRP A 164 -15.58 -9.84 16.06
N GLY A 165 -14.80 -10.21 17.07
CA GLY A 165 -13.36 -10.11 16.99
C GLY A 165 -12.60 -10.70 18.17
N ILE A 166 -11.27 -10.70 18.04
CA ILE A 166 -10.34 -10.78 19.16
C ILE A 166 -9.93 -9.36 19.52
N TYR A 167 -10.03 -8.99 20.80
CA TYR A 167 -9.63 -7.68 21.30
C TYR A 167 -8.59 -7.86 22.40
N THR A 168 -7.49 -7.09 22.35
CA THR A 168 -6.55 -6.99 23.47
C THR A 168 -6.72 -5.69 24.23
N TYR A 169 -6.60 -5.70 25.55
CA TYR A 169 -6.72 -4.49 26.37
C TYR A 169 -6.06 -4.68 27.74
N GLY A 170 -5.70 -3.58 28.40
CA GLY A 170 -4.99 -3.62 29.69
C GLY A 170 -5.65 -4.50 30.76
N GLY A 171 -4.82 -5.31 31.42
CA GLY A 171 -5.23 -6.13 32.57
C GLY A 171 -5.51 -5.29 33.82
N SER A 172 -6.14 -5.88 34.84
CA SER A 172 -6.27 -5.28 36.19
C SER A 172 -6.77 -3.81 36.26
N GLY A 173 -7.56 -3.37 35.28
CA GLY A 173 -8.06 -1.99 35.19
C GLY A 173 -7.06 -0.96 34.65
N ALA A 174 -5.90 -1.41 34.18
CA ALA A 174 -4.96 -0.60 33.41
C ALA A 174 -5.60 -0.15 32.09
N LYS A 175 -5.16 0.99 31.58
CA LYS A 175 -5.71 1.63 30.38
C LYS A 175 -4.62 2.13 29.41
N PRO A 176 -3.63 1.31 29.06
CA PRO A 176 -2.67 1.70 28.04
C PRO A 176 -3.34 1.64 26.67
N ALA A 177 -3.55 2.81 26.05
CA ALA A 177 -4.18 2.90 24.73
C ALA A 177 -3.45 2.06 23.67
N ALA A 178 -2.13 1.90 23.79
CA ALA A 178 -1.34 1.09 22.88
C ALA A 178 -1.70 -0.41 22.92
N PHE A 179 -2.24 -0.93 24.03
CA PHE A 179 -2.58 -2.36 24.13
C PHE A 179 -3.96 -2.66 23.53
N GLU A 180 -4.71 -1.63 23.14
CA GLU A 180 -6.05 -1.70 22.58
C GLU A 180 -5.98 -2.07 21.10
N THR A 181 -5.99 -3.37 20.81
CA THR A 181 -5.96 -3.89 19.43
C THR A 181 -7.23 -4.68 19.14
N PHE A 182 -7.67 -4.68 17.88
CA PHE A 182 -8.85 -5.43 17.46
C PHE A 182 -8.61 -6.17 16.15
N THR A 183 -8.76 -7.49 16.18
CA THR A 183 -8.74 -8.35 15.00
C THR A 183 -10.17 -8.81 14.69
N PRO A 184 -10.78 -8.38 13.58
CA PRO A 184 -12.15 -8.79 13.22
C PRO A 184 -12.24 -10.27 12.85
N LEU A 185 -13.34 -10.93 13.22
CA LEU A 185 -13.63 -12.33 12.89
C LEU A 185 -14.93 -12.46 12.07
N THR A 186 -14.96 -13.37 11.08
CA THR A 186 -16.17 -13.73 10.35
C THR A 186 -16.45 -15.24 10.44
N PHE A 187 -17.72 -15.57 10.70
CA PHE A 187 -18.17 -16.95 10.85
C PHE A 187 -18.95 -17.43 9.64
N THR A 188 -18.91 -18.72 9.37
CA THR A 188 -19.72 -19.37 8.34
C THR A 188 -21.19 -19.34 8.78
N GLU A 189 -22.09 -18.96 7.86
CA GLU A 189 -23.53 -19.03 8.12
C GLU A 189 -23.98 -20.50 8.10
N PRO A 190 -24.87 -20.94 9.02
CA PRO A 190 -25.41 -22.28 8.97
C PRO A 190 -26.17 -22.48 7.66
N GLY A 191 -25.78 -23.48 6.86
CA GLY A 191 -26.53 -23.87 5.67
C GLY A 191 -27.93 -24.32 6.06
N THR A 192 -28.96 -23.67 5.49
CA THR A 192 -30.33 -24.13 5.61
C THR A 192 -30.49 -25.47 4.88
N LYS A 193 -30.76 -26.52 5.66
CA LYS A 193 -31.23 -27.81 5.15
C LYS A 193 -32.60 -27.61 4.47
N PRO A 194 -32.88 -28.19 3.29
CA PRO A 194 -34.20 -28.12 2.68
C PRO A 194 -35.14 -29.08 3.43
N ASP A 195 -36.19 -28.54 4.06
CA ASP A 195 -37.26 -29.38 4.64
C ASP A 195 -38.30 -29.80 3.58
N PRO A 196 -38.97 -30.95 3.77
CA PRO A 196 -39.81 -31.58 2.75
C PRO A 196 -41.16 -30.89 2.62
N LYS A 197 -41.64 -30.83 1.37
CA LYS A 197 -42.94 -30.28 0.93
C LYS A 197 -44.12 -30.86 1.72
N PRO A 198 -44.98 -30.03 2.37
CA PRO A 198 -46.23 -30.50 2.95
C PRO A 198 -47.37 -30.51 1.92
N THR A 199 -48.18 -31.57 1.98
CA THR A 199 -49.51 -31.67 1.35
C THR A 199 -50.57 -30.88 2.13
N PRO A 200 -51.68 -30.44 1.49
CA PRO A 200 -52.65 -29.54 2.10
C PRO A 200 -53.76 -30.29 2.87
N ASN A 201 -54.11 -29.79 4.06
CA ASN A 201 -55.39 -30.03 4.75
C ASN A 201 -55.75 -28.78 5.60
N PRO A 202 -57.01 -28.54 6.02
CA PRO A 202 -57.69 -27.27 5.82
C PRO A 202 -57.66 -26.40 7.07
N ASP A 203 -57.91 -25.11 6.86
CA ASP A 203 -57.88 -24.02 7.85
C ASP A 203 -58.54 -24.33 9.20
N PRO A 204 -57.89 -23.93 10.31
CA PRO A 204 -58.56 -23.39 11.48
C PRO A 204 -58.47 -21.86 11.46
N LYS A 205 -59.67 -21.27 11.30
CA LYS A 205 -60.10 -19.89 11.61
C LYS A 205 -59.10 -19.04 12.45
N PRO A 206 -58.65 -17.88 11.96
CA PRO A 206 -57.72 -17.01 12.68
C PRO A 206 -58.39 -16.22 13.80
N THR A 207 -57.76 -16.23 14.98
CA THR A 207 -57.93 -15.23 16.04
C THR A 207 -57.12 -13.98 15.66
N PRO A 208 -57.62 -12.76 15.88
CA PRO A 208 -56.98 -11.55 15.36
C PRO A 208 -55.60 -11.32 16.02
N THR A 209 -54.56 -11.29 15.19
CA THR A 209 -53.23 -10.76 15.54
C THR A 209 -53.28 -9.25 15.31
N PRO A 210 -52.73 -8.41 16.22
CA PRO A 210 -52.76 -6.96 16.05
C PRO A 210 -52.00 -6.55 14.80
N THR A 211 -52.64 -5.71 13.98
CA THR A 211 -52.05 -5.01 12.84
C THR A 211 -50.76 -4.30 13.27
N PRO A 212 -49.61 -4.50 12.61
CA PRO A 212 -48.48 -3.61 12.78
C PRO A 212 -48.89 -2.24 12.26
N GLU A 213 -48.87 -1.25 13.16
CA GLU A 213 -49.05 0.15 12.87
C GLU A 213 -47.99 0.61 11.85
N PRO A 214 -48.33 1.38 10.80
CA PRO A 214 -47.38 1.80 9.78
C PRO A 214 -46.35 2.73 10.42
N THR A 215 -45.15 2.21 10.68
CA THR A 215 -44.09 2.98 11.33
C THR A 215 -43.18 3.60 10.28
N GLY A 216 -43.58 4.79 9.83
CA GLY A 216 -42.68 5.89 9.45
C GLY A 216 -41.86 5.73 8.17
N CYS A 217 -41.63 6.86 7.50
CA CYS A 217 -40.68 6.93 6.41
C CYS A 217 -39.23 6.79 6.93
N VAL A 218 -38.40 6.04 6.21
CA VAL A 218 -36.96 5.91 6.51
C VAL A 218 -36.13 6.77 5.56
N ALA A 219 -34.94 7.19 5.99
CA ALA A 219 -34.02 7.92 5.13
C ALA A 219 -33.47 7.00 4.02
N ASP A 220 -33.60 7.45 2.77
CA ASP A 220 -32.97 6.81 1.61
C ASP A 220 -31.57 7.42 1.42
N PRO A 221 -30.50 6.62 1.22
CA PRO A 221 -29.14 7.12 1.06
C PRO A 221 -28.93 8.11 -0.10
N SER A 222 -29.87 8.24 -1.02
CA SER A 222 -29.77 9.13 -2.19
C SER A 222 -29.81 10.59 -1.77
N ILE A 223 -28.82 11.37 -2.19
CA ILE A 223 -28.78 12.82 -1.93
C ILE A 223 -29.79 13.53 -2.83
N THR A 224 -30.74 14.24 -2.23
CA THR A 224 -31.71 15.09 -2.95
C THR A 224 -31.20 16.50 -3.15
N SER A 225 -30.39 17.00 -2.22
CA SER A 225 -29.67 18.26 -2.37
C SER A 225 -28.38 18.24 -1.56
N ALA A 226 -27.32 18.78 -2.13
CA ALA A 226 -26.13 19.12 -1.37
C ALA A 226 -25.58 20.48 -1.79
N GLN A 227 -25.04 21.20 -0.81
CA GLN A 227 -24.36 22.47 -0.98
C GLN A 227 -22.99 22.39 -0.31
N VAL A 228 -21.95 22.95 -0.93
CA VAL A 228 -20.60 23.01 -0.37
C VAL A 228 -20.05 24.43 -0.55
N SER A 229 -19.50 24.97 0.54
CA SER A 229 -18.85 26.27 0.62
C SER A 229 -17.37 26.10 0.97
N TRP A 230 -16.47 26.47 0.06
CA TRP A 230 -15.04 26.35 0.28
C TRP A 230 -14.26 27.49 -0.37
N GLY A 231 -13.30 28.07 0.36
CA GLY A 231 -12.47 29.18 -0.13
C GLY A 231 -11.23 28.74 -0.93
N VAL A 232 -10.98 27.44 -1.04
CA VAL A 232 -9.72 26.86 -1.55
C VAL A 232 -8.56 27.23 -0.64
N LYS A 233 -8.00 28.43 -0.80
CA LYS A 233 -7.02 29.05 0.11
C LYS A 233 -7.08 30.55 -0.12
N SER A 234 -7.41 31.32 0.91
CA SER A 234 -7.65 32.76 0.78
C SER A 234 -6.45 33.49 0.17
N SER A 235 -5.21 33.17 0.60
CA SER A 235 -4.00 33.78 0.05
C SER A 235 -3.78 33.47 -1.44
N PHE A 236 -4.17 32.29 -1.91
CA PHE A 236 -4.07 31.90 -3.32
C PHE A 236 -5.10 32.64 -4.17
N VAL A 237 -6.36 32.70 -3.71
CA VAL A 237 -7.42 33.45 -4.39
C VAL A 237 -7.07 34.94 -4.47
N THR A 238 -6.59 35.53 -3.36
CA THR A 238 -6.12 36.92 -3.32
C THR A 238 -4.92 37.16 -4.22
N TYR A 239 -3.96 36.22 -4.28
CA TYR A 239 -2.82 36.32 -5.19
C TYR A 239 -3.28 36.41 -6.65
N ILE A 240 -4.20 35.52 -7.05
CA ILE A 240 -4.71 35.46 -8.43
C ILE A 240 -5.48 36.72 -8.81
N SER A 241 -6.37 37.18 -7.93
CA SER A 241 -7.14 38.41 -8.18
C SER A 241 -6.38 39.71 -7.87
N GLY A 242 -5.14 39.59 -7.38
CA GLY A 242 -4.32 40.72 -6.95
C GLY A 242 -3.42 41.29 -8.05
N PRO A 243 -2.75 42.41 -7.78
CA PRO A 243 -1.95 43.14 -8.77
C PRO A 243 -0.67 42.40 -9.21
N ILE A 244 -0.26 41.36 -8.47
CA ILE A 244 0.94 40.56 -8.76
C ILE A 244 0.66 39.57 -9.89
N ALA A 245 -0.35 38.71 -9.72
CA ALA A 245 -0.70 37.74 -10.75
C ALA A 245 -1.49 38.38 -11.90
N GLN A 246 -2.20 39.49 -11.65
CA GLN A 246 -3.09 40.14 -12.63
C GLN A 246 -4.02 39.13 -13.32
N GLY A 247 -4.48 38.17 -12.54
CA GLY A 247 -5.18 36.98 -13.00
C GLY A 247 -6.68 37.11 -12.90
N ARG A 248 -7.36 35.99 -13.16
CA ARG A 248 -8.81 35.84 -12.97
C ARG A 248 -9.15 34.41 -12.60
N ILE A 249 -10.34 34.25 -12.02
CA ILE A 249 -10.91 32.95 -11.69
C ILE A 249 -12.21 32.80 -12.47
N GLU A 250 -12.15 31.99 -13.53
CA GLU A 250 -13.31 31.62 -14.31
C GLU A 250 -14.06 30.49 -13.60
N ARG A 251 -15.39 30.55 -13.61
CA ARG A 251 -16.27 29.65 -12.87
C ARG A 251 -17.36 29.15 -13.79
N THR A 252 -17.65 27.86 -13.74
CA THR A 252 -18.79 27.25 -14.44
C THR A 252 -19.64 26.52 -13.40
N GLY A 253 -20.89 26.93 -13.18
CA GLY A 253 -21.78 26.29 -12.20
C GLY A 253 -21.35 26.48 -10.74
N VAL A 254 -20.49 27.45 -10.44
CA VAL A 254 -19.99 27.76 -9.08
C VAL A 254 -20.16 29.26 -8.81
N GLU A 255 -20.83 29.60 -7.72
CA GLU A 255 -20.99 30.98 -7.28
C GLU A 255 -19.83 31.40 -6.37
N LEU A 256 -19.58 32.71 -6.24
CA LEU A 256 -18.59 33.27 -5.31
C LEU A 256 -19.36 34.20 -4.39
N LYS A 257 -19.46 33.83 -3.10
CA LYS A 257 -20.18 34.61 -2.07
C LYS A 257 -19.27 34.79 -0.87
N GLY A 258 -19.10 36.03 -0.41
CA GLY A 258 -18.27 36.32 0.76
C GLY A 258 -16.84 35.80 0.66
N GLY A 259 -16.25 35.77 -0.54
CA GLY A 259 -14.90 35.24 -0.77
C GLY A 259 -14.79 33.71 -0.82
N ARG A 260 -15.91 32.98 -0.83
CA ARG A 260 -15.96 31.52 -0.84
C ARG A 260 -16.71 31.00 -2.07
N PHE A 261 -16.22 29.90 -2.63
CA PHE A 261 -16.86 29.23 -3.75
C PHE A 261 -18.02 28.37 -3.26
N GLU A 262 -19.19 28.56 -3.85
CA GLU A 262 -20.43 27.91 -3.47
C GLU A 262 -20.88 26.98 -4.59
N TRP A 263 -20.88 25.69 -4.30
CA TRP A 263 -21.45 24.65 -5.13
C TRP A 263 -22.85 24.31 -4.63
N SER A 264 -23.83 24.32 -5.53
CA SER A 264 -25.20 23.88 -5.24
C SER A 264 -25.60 22.72 -6.17
N GLY A 265 -26.66 22.00 -5.81
CA GLY A 265 -27.13 20.87 -6.62
C GLY A 265 -26.18 19.67 -6.60
N GLY A 266 -25.39 19.51 -5.53
CA GLY A 266 -24.55 18.33 -5.36
C GLY A 266 -25.39 17.05 -5.33
N THR A 267 -24.86 15.99 -5.93
CA THR A 267 -25.54 14.69 -6.10
C THR A 267 -24.68 13.57 -5.56
N GLY A 268 -25.29 12.42 -5.26
CA GLY A 268 -24.56 11.22 -4.84
C GLY A 268 -25.31 10.45 -3.77
N THR A 269 -24.56 9.80 -2.90
CA THR A 269 -25.14 8.99 -1.81
C THR A 269 -24.48 9.35 -0.50
N TYR A 270 -25.26 9.29 0.58
CA TYR A 270 -24.83 9.52 1.94
C TYR A 270 -25.66 8.68 2.91
N ALA A 271 -25.01 7.82 3.67
CA ALA A 271 -25.60 7.03 4.74
C ALA A 271 -24.56 6.77 5.83
N ASP A 272 -24.98 6.82 7.09
CA ASP A 272 -24.16 6.44 8.25
C ASP A 272 -22.80 7.14 8.32
N GLY A 273 -22.76 8.45 8.00
CA GLY A 273 -21.53 9.24 8.03
C GLY A 273 -20.57 8.95 6.87
N LYS A 274 -20.98 8.16 5.87
CA LYS A 274 -20.18 7.80 4.70
C LYS A 274 -20.93 8.12 3.42
N GLY A 275 -20.20 8.46 2.36
CA GLY A 275 -20.82 8.82 1.11
C GLY A 275 -19.90 9.59 0.18
N SER A 276 -20.43 9.94 -0.99
CA SER A 276 -19.73 10.80 -1.94
C SER A 276 -20.70 11.83 -2.47
N VAL A 277 -20.33 13.10 -2.35
CA VAL A 277 -21.05 14.24 -2.90
C VAL A 277 -20.28 14.74 -4.13
N ARG A 278 -20.85 14.55 -5.32
CA ARG A 278 -20.34 15.15 -6.55
C ARG A 278 -20.83 16.58 -6.67
N LEU A 279 -19.91 17.51 -6.86
CA LEU A 279 -20.17 18.93 -6.99
C LEU A 279 -20.16 19.31 -8.47
N PRO A 280 -21.27 19.85 -9.02
CA PRO A 280 -21.32 20.24 -10.41
C PRO A 280 -20.45 21.47 -10.67
N GLY A 281 -19.87 21.55 -11.86
CA GLY A 281 -19.12 22.74 -12.27
C GLY A 281 -17.60 22.60 -12.27
N ALA A 282 -16.94 23.75 -12.43
CA ALA A 282 -15.50 23.86 -12.61
C ALA A 282 -14.96 25.20 -12.10
N LEU A 283 -13.70 25.19 -11.67
CA LEU A 283 -12.90 26.39 -11.40
C LEU A 283 -11.72 26.43 -12.37
N HIS A 284 -11.38 27.60 -12.87
CA HIS A 284 -10.24 27.79 -13.75
C HIS A 284 -9.47 29.03 -13.29
N PHE A 285 -8.29 28.80 -12.74
CA PHE A 285 -7.40 29.80 -12.19
C PHE A 285 -6.38 30.21 -13.25
N LEU A 286 -6.38 31.49 -13.59
CA LEU A 286 -5.48 32.08 -14.56
C LEU A 286 -4.70 33.22 -13.91
N GLY A 287 -3.39 33.28 -14.13
CA GLY A 287 -2.51 34.33 -13.60
C GLY A 287 -1.26 34.50 -14.45
N HIS A 288 -0.57 35.62 -14.30
CA HIS A 288 0.61 36.02 -15.08
C HIS A 288 0.35 35.97 -16.58
N HIS A 289 -0.64 36.74 -17.04
CA HIS A 289 -1.06 36.75 -18.45
C HIS A 289 -1.41 35.35 -19.00
N ASP A 290 -2.14 34.57 -18.20
CA ASP A 290 -2.60 33.20 -18.49
C ASP A 290 -1.48 32.14 -18.54
N GLU A 291 -0.23 32.47 -18.18
CA GLU A 291 0.87 31.52 -18.07
C GLU A 291 0.66 30.53 -16.90
N MET A 292 0.21 31.03 -15.75
CA MET A 292 -0.32 30.18 -14.69
C MET A 292 -1.74 29.77 -15.06
N ASN A 293 -1.94 28.52 -15.48
CA ASN A 293 -3.22 28.03 -15.98
C ASN A 293 -3.58 26.68 -15.35
N MET A 294 -4.65 26.68 -14.55
CA MET A 294 -5.05 25.54 -13.74
C MET A 294 -6.57 25.37 -13.78
N ARG A 295 -7.06 24.29 -14.36
CA ARG A 295 -8.49 24.00 -14.46
C ARG A 295 -8.85 22.78 -13.61
N TRP A 296 -9.76 22.98 -12.66
CA TRP A 296 -10.29 21.94 -11.80
C TRP A 296 -11.72 21.61 -12.20
N THR A 297 -12.00 20.32 -12.32
CA THR A 297 -13.33 19.79 -12.68
C THR A 297 -13.66 18.59 -11.80
N ASN A 298 -14.91 18.12 -11.84
CA ASN A 298 -15.29 16.86 -11.20
C ASN A 298 -14.96 16.83 -9.69
N LEU A 299 -15.16 17.96 -9.00
CA LEU A 299 -14.90 18.08 -7.57
C LEU A 299 -15.87 17.19 -6.79
N ARG A 300 -15.37 16.48 -5.79
CA ARG A 300 -16.12 15.57 -4.92
C ARG A 300 -15.71 15.74 -3.47
N LEU A 301 -16.70 15.70 -2.58
CA LEU A 301 -16.49 15.50 -1.15
C LEU A 301 -16.80 14.03 -0.83
N VAL A 302 -15.76 13.26 -0.49
CA VAL A 302 -15.86 11.83 -0.17
C VAL A 302 -15.79 11.66 1.33
N LEU A 303 -16.92 11.35 1.96
CA LEU A 303 -17.02 11.08 3.39
C LEU A 303 -16.68 9.61 3.64
N THR A 304 -15.55 9.35 4.31
CA THR A 304 -15.06 8.00 4.59
C THR A 304 -15.46 7.51 5.97
N SER A 305 -15.81 8.44 6.87
CA SER A 305 -16.40 8.19 8.18
C SER A 305 -17.06 9.46 8.72
N SER A 306 -17.74 9.36 9.86
CA SER A 306 -18.28 10.52 10.58
C SER A 306 -17.24 11.52 11.07
N THR A 307 -15.95 11.20 10.99
CA THR A 307 -14.85 12.05 11.47
C THR A 307 -13.87 12.46 10.37
N LYS A 308 -13.98 11.89 9.17
CA LYS A 308 -13.02 12.10 8.07
C LYS A 308 -13.71 12.16 6.72
N ALA A 309 -13.29 13.13 5.91
CA ALA A 309 -13.60 13.19 4.49
C ALA A 309 -12.38 13.59 3.66
N GLU A 310 -12.48 13.44 2.34
CA GLU A 310 -11.50 13.87 1.35
C GLU A 310 -12.15 14.77 0.30
N LEU A 311 -11.45 15.82 -0.11
CA LEU A 311 -11.76 16.58 -1.31
C LEU A 311 -10.99 15.99 -2.49
N ARG A 312 -11.70 15.57 -3.54
CA ARG A 312 -11.11 15.02 -4.76
C ARG A 312 -11.52 15.79 -5.99
N ALA A 313 -10.68 15.89 -7.02
CA ALA A 313 -11.03 16.49 -8.30
C ALA A 313 -10.24 15.90 -9.47
N ASP A 314 -10.61 16.27 -10.68
CA ASP A 314 -9.70 16.23 -11.82
C ASP A 314 -9.06 17.62 -11.97
N ALA A 315 -7.76 17.70 -12.23
CA ALA A 315 -7.03 18.95 -12.39
C ALA A 315 -6.10 18.90 -13.61
N ASP A 316 -6.35 19.79 -14.57
CA ASP A 316 -5.47 20.07 -15.70
C ASP A 316 -4.66 21.31 -15.38
N VAL A 317 -3.37 21.12 -15.09
CA VAL A 317 -2.43 22.16 -14.71
C VAL A 317 -1.42 22.31 -15.83
N LYS A 318 -1.35 23.47 -16.47
CA LYS A 318 -0.35 23.72 -17.52
C LYS A 318 1.03 23.94 -16.90
N ALA A 319 2.05 23.79 -17.73
CA ALA A 319 3.41 24.06 -17.32
C ALA A 319 3.52 25.53 -16.89
N TYR A 320 4.15 25.78 -15.75
CA TYR A 320 4.33 27.12 -15.21
C TYR A 320 5.64 27.16 -14.43
N LEU A 321 6.49 28.15 -14.72
CA LEU A 321 7.87 28.23 -14.24
C LEU A 321 8.63 26.91 -14.53
N SER A 322 9.26 26.32 -13.51
CA SER A 322 9.97 25.04 -13.60
C SER A 322 9.06 23.82 -13.42
N THR A 323 7.76 24.00 -13.17
CA THR A 323 6.82 22.90 -12.94
C THR A 323 6.22 22.44 -14.27
N PRO A 324 6.37 21.15 -14.66
CA PRO A 324 5.80 20.63 -15.89
C PRO A 324 4.28 20.48 -15.79
N ALA A 325 3.60 20.50 -16.94
CA ALA A 325 2.15 20.30 -17.02
C ALA A 325 1.74 18.95 -16.36
N GLN A 326 0.61 18.96 -15.67
CA GLN A 326 0.02 17.79 -15.00
C GLN A 326 -1.42 17.62 -15.47
N ASP A 327 -1.78 16.42 -15.93
CA ASP A 327 -3.18 16.02 -16.08
C ASP A 327 -3.51 15.00 -14.99
N LEU A 328 -4.17 15.47 -13.94
CA LEU A 328 -4.46 14.70 -12.73
C LEU A 328 -5.92 14.27 -12.76
N LYS A 329 -6.19 12.98 -12.65
CA LYS A 329 -7.55 12.42 -12.57
C LYS A 329 -7.82 11.88 -11.18
N ASP A 330 -9.00 12.19 -10.64
CA ASP A 330 -9.48 11.79 -9.31
C ASP A 330 -8.43 11.95 -8.19
N VAL A 331 -7.71 13.06 -8.22
CA VAL A 331 -6.66 13.32 -7.24
C VAL A 331 -7.29 13.73 -5.90
N ALA A 332 -6.86 13.07 -4.82
CA ALA A 332 -7.17 13.51 -3.46
C ALA A 332 -6.38 14.79 -3.16
N ILE A 333 -7.08 15.93 -3.21
CA ILE A 333 -6.49 17.25 -3.00
C ILE A 333 -6.18 17.43 -1.51
N ALA A 334 -7.18 17.20 -0.66
CA ALA A 334 -7.07 17.53 0.75
C ALA A 334 -7.88 16.57 1.62
N SER A 335 -7.42 16.41 2.86
CA SER A 335 -8.20 15.78 3.93
C SER A 335 -9.06 16.83 4.62
N VAL A 336 -10.24 16.40 5.09
CA VAL A 336 -11.21 17.21 5.80
C VAL A 336 -11.50 16.55 7.15
N ASP A 337 -11.20 17.26 8.24
CA ASP A 337 -11.45 16.80 9.60
C ASP A 337 -12.88 17.17 10.02
N LEU A 338 -13.72 16.15 10.22
CA LEU A 338 -15.14 16.34 10.57
C LEU A 338 -15.39 16.29 12.07
N ARG A 339 -14.37 16.03 12.89
CA ARG A 339 -14.52 15.92 14.35
C ARG A 339 -15.04 17.24 14.93
N GLY A 340 -16.24 17.18 15.52
CA GLY A 340 -16.91 18.35 16.09
C GLY A 340 -17.45 19.36 15.06
N ALA A 341 -17.25 19.13 13.76
CA ALA A 341 -17.73 19.99 12.69
C ALA A 341 -19.05 19.48 12.07
N MET A 342 -19.38 18.20 12.25
CA MET A 342 -20.54 17.56 11.63
C MET A 342 -21.70 17.38 12.62
N ALA A 343 -22.91 17.73 12.19
CA ALA A 343 -24.16 17.50 12.92
C ALA A 343 -25.25 17.01 11.96
N THR A 344 -26.07 16.06 12.41
CA THR A 344 -27.20 15.54 11.63
C THR A 344 -28.50 15.81 12.38
N SER A 345 -29.48 16.40 11.70
CA SER A 345 -30.83 16.64 12.20
C SER A 345 -31.84 16.20 11.16
N GLY A 346 -32.63 15.18 11.47
CA GLY A 346 -33.55 14.56 10.51
C GLY A 346 -32.78 14.00 9.30
N ARG A 347 -33.18 14.42 8.09
CA ARG A 347 -32.56 14.01 6.82
C ARG A 347 -31.37 14.86 6.38
N THR A 348 -31.02 15.88 7.17
CA THR A 348 -30.01 16.87 6.79
C THR A 348 -28.78 16.72 7.68
N THR A 349 -27.63 16.55 7.05
CA THR A 349 -26.32 16.63 7.69
C THR A 349 -25.65 17.95 7.31
N THR A 350 -25.19 18.68 8.31
CA THR A 350 -24.44 19.93 8.16
C THR A 350 -23.01 19.73 8.64
N ILE A 351 -22.05 20.17 7.84
CA ILE A 351 -20.64 20.29 8.16
C ILE A 351 -20.35 21.79 8.27
N THR A 352 -19.84 22.22 9.42
CA THR A 352 -19.57 23.62 9.71
C THR A 352 -18.09 23.82 9.93
N ASN A 353 -17.46 24.59 9.04
CA ASN A 353 -16.09 25.09 9.20
C ASN A 353 -15.05 23.99 9.48
N ALA A 354 -15.21 22.82 8.83
CA ALA A 354 -14.31 21.68 8.97
C ALA A 354 -12.89 22.04 8.50
N ALA A 355 -11.88 21.66 9.28
CA ALA A 355 -10.50 21.95 8.95
C ALA A 355 -10.06 21.15 7.71
N VAL A 356 -9.38 21.83 6.77
CA VAL A 356 -8.92 21.23 5.52
C VAL A 356 -7.40 21.29 5.46
N THR A 357 -6.76 20.15 5.20
CA THR A 357 -5.30 20.02 5.13
C THR A 357 -4.89 19.41 3.79
N LEU A 358 -4.01 20.11 3.07
CA LEU A 358 -3.51 19.69 1.77
C LEU A 358 -2.77 18.35 1.88
N LEU A 359 -3.12 17.39 1.03
CA LEU A 359 -2.44 16.09 0.96
C LEU A 359 -1.21 16.18 0.04
N ALA A 360 -0.27 15.24 0.20
CA ALA A 360 0.89 15.13 -0.68
C ALA A 360 0.48 14.98 -2.16
N SER A 361 -0.56 14.18 -2.42
CA SER A 361 -1.18 14.02 -3.74
C SER A 361 -1.81 15.30 -4.30
N GLY A 362 -2.24 16.23 -3.44
CA GLY A 362 -2.86 17.49 -3.84
C GLY A 362 -1.86 18.60 -4.17
N THR A 363 -0.58 18.47 -3.82
CA THR A 363 0.42 19.51 -4.08
C THR A 363 0.57 19.89 -5.57
N PRO A 364 0.51 18.95 -6.55
CA PRO A 364 0.63 19.31 -7.96
C PRO A 364 -0.58 20.08 -8.50
N VAL A 365 -1.74 19.98 -7.82
CA VAL A 365 -2.97 20.72 -8.13
C VAL A 365 -2.81 22.23 -7.90
N PHE A 366 -1.78 22.62 -7.12
CA PHE A 366 -1.32 23.99 -6.92
C PHE A 366 0.07 24.25 -7.55
N ALA A 367 0.44 23.50 -8.61
CA ALA A 367 1.73 23.58 -9.31
C ALA A 367 2.96 23.42 -8.38
N GLY A 368 2.76 22.78 -7.22
CA GLY A 368 3.82 22.55 -6.22
C GLY A 368 4.12 23.74 -5.30
N PHE A 369 3.35 24.85 -5.35
CA PHE A 369 3.60 26.03 -4.53
C PHE A 369 3.39 25.82 -3.02
N TYR A 370 2.60 24.81 -2.64
CA TYR A 370 2.27 24.51 -1.26
C TYR A 370 2.70 23.09 -0.89
N PRO A 371 3.35 22.88 0.26
CA PRO A 371 3.78 21.56 0.72
C PRO A 371 2.60 20.74 1.26
N ALA A 372 2.78 19.42 1.31
CA ALA A 372 1.85 18.53 2.03
C ALA A 372 1.72 18.96 3.49
N GLY A 373 0.52 18.89 4.05
CA GLY A 373 0.24 19.37 5.40
C GLY A 373 -0.11 20.86 5.50
N GLU A 374 -0.01 21.62 4.40
CA GLU A 374 -0.42 23.02 4.37
C GLU A 374 -1.91 23.17 4.72
N LYS A 375 -2.24 24.15 5.56
CA LYS A 375 -3.63 24.47 5.90
C LYS A 375 -4.30 25.21 4.75
N LEU A 376 -5.45 24.70 4.35
CA LEU A 376 -6.34 25.31 3.37
C LEU A 376 -7.49 26.01 4.09
N ASP A 377 -8.31 26.74 3.34
CA ASP A 377 -9.50 27.35 3.93
C ASP A 377 -10.42 26.24 4.44
N PRO A 378 -11.05 26.41 5.62
CA PRO A 378 -11.98 25.42 6.15
C PRO A 378 -13.16 25.23 5.19
N LEU A 379 -13.87 24.11 5.25
CA LEU A 379 -15.00 23.77 4.37
C LEU A 379 -16.30 23.67 5.18
N SER A 380 -17.41 24.16 4.60
CA SER A 380 -18.76 23.92 5.12
C SER A 380 -19.61 23.23 4.07
N ALA A 381 -20.55 22.39 4.49
CA ALA A 381 -21.47 21.70 3.58
C ALA A 381 -22.82 21.42 4.23
N THR A 382 -23.85 21.28 3.42
CA THR A 382 -25.16 20.75 3.82
C THR A 382 -25.55 19.65 2.86
N ILE A 383 -25.90 18.48 3.38
CA ILE A 383 -26.27 17.29 2.62
C ILE A 383 -27.65 16.85 3.10
N THR A 384 -28.63 16.81 2.20
CA THR A 384 -29.99 16.34 2.49
C THR A 384 -30.27 15.07 1.69
N VAL A 385 -30.69 14.03 2.39
CA VAL A 385 -31.01 12.74 1.77
C VAL A 385 -32.51 12.56 1.53
N ALA A 386 -32.86 11.68 0.61
CA ALA A 386 -34.23 11.35 0.25
C ALA A 386 -34.96 10.66 1.41
N GLU A 387 -36.28 10.68 1.33
CA GLU A 387 -37.18 10.01 2.25
C GLU A 387 -37.89 8.90 1.49
N LYS A 388 -37.84 7.68 2.02
CA LYS A 388 -38.57 6.54 1.47
C LYS A 388 -39.66 6.16 2.48
N CYS A 389 -40.90 6.45 2.10
CA CYS A 389 -42.09 6.03 2.83
C CYS A 389 -42.62 4.74 2.21
N ASP A 390 -42.99 3.76 3.03
CA ASP A 390 -43.75 2.61 2.55
C ASP A 390 -45.17 3.08 2.16
N ASP A 391 -45.46 3.10 0.87
CA ASP A 391 -46.71 3.57 0.29
C ASP A 391 -47.77 2.46 0.14
N GLY A 392 -47.62 1.34 0.86
CA GLY A 392 -48.64 0.29 1.02
C GLY A 392 -49.09 -0.40 -0.28
N LYS A 393 -48.51 -0.07 -1.43
CA LYS A 393 -48.76 -0.77 -2.69
C LYS A 393 -47.87 -2.00 -2.76
N VAL A 394 -48.51 -3.17 -2.80
CA VAL A 394 -47.85 -4.41 -3.21
C VAL A 394 -47.17 -4.16 -4.56
N PRO A 395 -45.83 -4.21 -4.64
CA PRO A 395 -45.13 -4.02 -5.91
C PRO A 395 -45.51 -5.15 -6.86
N PRO A 396 -45.62 -4.90 -8.18
CA PRO A 396 -45.62 -6.01 -9.13
C PRO A 396 -44.36 -6.83 -8.87
N THR A 397 -44.51 -8.15 -8.77
CA THR A 397 -43.43 -9.10 -8.52
C THR A 397 -42.18 -8.68 -9.29
N PRO A 398 -41.08 -8.30 -8.61
CA PRO A 398 -39.87 -7.93 -9.31
C PRO A 398 -39.45 -9.16 -10.12
N THR A 399 -39.30 -8.99 -11.44
CA THR A 399 -38.53 -9.92 -12.25
C THR A 399 -37.21 -10.12 -11.52
N PRO A 400 -36.82 -11.36 -11.17
CA PRO A 400 -35.68 -11.60 -10.30
C PRO A 400 -34.46 -10.93 -10.93
N VAL A 401 -34.00 -9.84 -10.31
CA VAL A 401 -32.72 -9.23 -10.66
C VAL A 401 -31.70 -10.29 -10.26
N ALA A 402 -31.07 -10.91 -11.25
CA ALA A 402 -30.05 -11.93 -11.02
C ALA A 402 -29.02 -11.37 -10.03
N THR A 403 -28.85 -12.05 -8.90
CA THR A 403 -27.88 -11.65 -7.88
C THR A 403 -26.50 -11.50 -8.55
N PRO A 404 -25.80 -10.37 -8.35
CA PRO A 404 -24.51 -10.16 -8.97
C PRO A 404 -23.57 -11.30 -8.59
N THR A 405 -23.06 -12.00 -9.59
CA THR A 405 -22.17 -13.15 -9.38
C THR A 405 -20.78 -12.78 -9.88
N VAL A 406 -19.77 -12.99 -9.05
CA VAL A 406 -18.36 -12.84 -9.45
C VAL A 406 -17.80 -14.23 -9.76
N THR A 407 -17.19 -14.37 -10.93
CA THR A 407 -16.43 -15.56 -11.30
C THR A 407 -14.98 -15.16 -11.52
N LEU A 408 -14.07 -15.93 -10.94
CA LEU A 408 -12.63 -15.76 -11.10
C LEU A 408 -12.14 -16.61 -12.27
N GLY A 409 -11.27 -16.03 -13.10
CA GLY A 409 -10.57 -16.71 -14.19
C GLY A 409 -9.15 -16.17 -14.34
N GLY A 410 -8.39 -16.64 -15.33
CA GLY A 410 -6.95 -16.38 -15.42
C GLY A 410 -6.15 -17.46 -14.70
N ASP A 411 -5.01 -17.10 -14.11
CA ASP A 411 -4.06 -18.00 -13.46
C ASP A 411 -4.46 -18.34 -12.01
N VAL A 412 -5.76 -18.55 -11.78
CA VAL A 412 -6.36 -18.76 -10.46
C VAL A 412 -6.74 -20.22 -10.25
N GLU A 413 -6.31 -20.78 -9.13
CA GLU A 413 -6.81 -22.04 -8.60
C GLU A 413 -7.78 -21.74 -7.45
N GLY A 414 -9.09 -21.90 -7.72
CA GLY A 414 -10.15 -21.48 -6.80
C GLY A 414 -10.19 -19.96 -6.62
N SER A 415 -9.67 -19.46 -5.50
CA SER A 415 -9.53 -18.02 -5.21
C SER A 415 -8.07 -17.62 -4.97
N ARG A 416 -7.12 -18.49 -5.31
CA ARG A 416 -5.68 -18.31 -5.10
C ARG A 416 -5.00 -17.99 -6.43
N VAL A 417 -4.13 -16.98 -6.43
CA VAL A 417 -3.31 -16.57 -7.58
C VAL A 417 -1.88 -16.33 -7.10
N GLU A 418 -0.90 -16.66 -7.92
CA GLU A 418 0.50 -16.41 -7.58
C GLU A 418 0.93 -14.98 -7.93
N GLN A 419 1.89 -14.45 -7.19
CA GLN A 419 2.61 -13.24 -7.58
C GLN A 419 3.16 -13.40 -9.01
N GLY A 420 2.90 -12.43 -9.87
CA GLY A 420 3.27 -12.48 -11.29
C GLY A 420 2.22 -13.12 -12.20
N GLY A 421 1.18 -13.78 -11.66
CA GLY A 421 0.02 -14.28 -12.40
C GLY A 421 -1.05 -13.22 -12.64
N THR A 422 -2.07 -13.56 -13.42
CA THR A 422 -3.21 -12.68 -13.72
C THR A 422 -4.50 -13.25 -13.14
N ILE A 423 -5.29 -12.42 -12.46
CA ILE A 423 -6.65 -12.76 -12.03
C ILE A 423 -7.67 -11.91 -12.77
N THR A 424 -8.62 -12.58 -13.42
CA THR A 424 -9.75 -12.00 -14.14
C THR A 424 -11.00 -12.06 -13.25
N PHE A 425 -11.58 -10.91 -12.96
CA PHE A 425 -12.86 -10.77 -12.27
C PHE A 425 -13.98 -10.53 -13.28
N ARG A 426 -14.79 -11.56 -13.54
CA ARG A 426 -15.99 -11.43 -14.38
C ARG A 426 -17.22 -11.30 -13.49
N VAL A 427 -17.96 -10.21 -13.63
CA VAL A 427 -19.17 -9.95 -12.84
C VAL A 427 -20.39 -9.90 -13.74
N THR A 428 -21.40 -10.72 -13.44
CA THR A 428 -22.68 -10.81 -14.16
C THR A 428 -23.84 -10.40 -13.27
N GLY A 429 -25.02 -10.12 -13.85
CA GLY A 429 -26.21 -9.73 -13.07
C GLY A 429 -26.24 -8.25 -12.71
N LEU A 430 -25.48 -7.42 -13.44
CA LEU A 430 -25.42 -5.98 -13.24
C LEU A 430 -26.47 -5.24 -14.08
N PRO A 431 -26.85 -4.00 -13.71
CA PRO A 431 -27.63 -3.15 -14.59
C PRO A 431 -26.89 -2.96 -15.93
N ALA A 432 -27.61 -3.05 -17.05
CA ALA A 432 -27.03 -2.91 -18.39
C ALA A 432 -26.55 -1.47 -18.67
N SER A 433 -25.41 -1.32 -19.36
CA SER A 433 -24.83 -0.02 -19.74
C SER A 433 -24.51 0.92 -18.57
N ALA A 434 -24.42 0.39 -17.34
CA ALA A 434 -24.09 1.14 -16.14
C ALA A 434 -22.58 1.37 -16.04
N THR A 435 -22.19 2.56 -15.57
CA THR A 435 -20.78 2.85 -15.27
C THR A 435 -20.35 2.05 -14.05
N SER A 436 -19.16 1.46 -14.13
CA SER A 436 -18.54 0.68 -13.06
C SER A 436 -17.08 1.07 -12.87
N SER A 437 -16.57 0.92 -11.64
CA SER A 437 -15.16 1.11 -11.28
C SER A 437 -14.74 0.03 -10.31
N ALA A 438 -13.51 -0.46 -10.45
CA ALA A 438 -13.01 -1.54 -9.61
C ALA A 438 -11.68 -1.19 -8.95
N GLU A 439 -11.46 -1.75 -7.77
CA GLU A 439 -10.25 -1.62 -6.98
C GLU A 439 -9.84 -2.96 -6.37
N VAL A 440 -8.55 -3.17 -6.15
CA VAL A 440 -8.00 -4.27 -5.36
C VAL A 440 -7.42 -3.70 -4.06
N HIS A 441 -7.85 -4.24 -2.93
CA HIS A 441 -7.58 -3.69 -1.59
C HIS A 441 -6.57 -4.56 -0.83
N SER A 442 -5.31 -4.11 -0.83
CA SER A 442 -4.30 -4.28 0.24
C SER A 442 -3.71 -2.92 0.59
N ASP A 443 -3.19 -2.22 -0.42
CA ASP A 443 -3.24 -0.77 -0.62
C ASP A 443 -4.11 -0.53 -1.87
N PRO A 444 -5.05 0.43 -1.93
CA PRO A 444 -6.02 0.50 -3.02
C PRO A 444 -5.37 0.68 -4.39
N ILE A 445 -5.40 -0.36 -5.23
CA ILE A 445 -4.99 -0.32 -6.63
C ILE A 445 -6.26 -0.18 -7.48
N SER A 446 -6.39 0.93 -8.19
CA SER A 446 -7.51 1.14 -9.11
C SER A 446 -7.30 0.34 -10.40
N LEU A 447 -8.33 -0.41 -10.81
CA LEU A 447 -8.37 -1.12 -12.09
C LEU A 447 -9.11 -0.30 -13.17
N GLY A 448 -9.37 0.99 -12.89
CA GLY A 448 -10.06 1.90 -13.81
C GLY A 448 -11.59 1.76 -13.81
N SER A 449 -12.22 2.40 -14.80
CA SER A 449 -13.68 2.43 -14.97
C SER A 449 -14.09 1.97 -16.37
N GLN A 450 -15.24 1.31 -16.46
CA GLN A 450 -15.81 0.81 -17.72
C GLN A 450 -17.33 0.70 -17.60
N ARG A 451 -18.02 0.51 -18.73
CA ARG A 451 -19.47 0.26 -18.77
C ARG A 451 -19.77 -1.23 -18.79
N THR A 452 -20.79 -1.64 -18.03
CA THR A 452 -21.36 -2.97 -18.15
C THR A 452 -21.95 -3.16 -19.55
N SER A 453 -21.84 -4.37 -20.09
CA SER A 453 -22.43 -4.71 -21.39
C SER A 453 -23.97 -4.62 -21.37
N ALA A 454 -24.59 -4.69 -22.55
CA ALA A 454 -26.04 -4.78 -22.69
C ALA A 454 -26.66 -5.99 -21.98
N LYS A 455 -25.85 -7.00 -21.63
CA LYS A 455 -26.25 -8.20 -20.87
C LYS A 455 -25.91 -8.09 -19.38
N GLY A 456 -25.49 -6.93 -18.88
CA GLY A 456 -25.19 -6.74 -17.46
C GLY A 456 -23.90 -7.43 -17.00
N VAL A 457 -22.90 -7.51 -17.89
CA VAL A 457 -21.61 -8.17 -17.62
C VAL A 457 -20.47 -7.16 -17.73
N VAL A 458 -19.51 -7.21 -16.80
CA VAL A 458 -18.25 -6.48 -16.84
C VAL A 458 -17.09 -7.38 -16.44
N THR A 459 -15.90 -7.16 -17.00
CA THR A 459 -14.70 -7.97 -16.71
C THR A 459 -13.51 -7.06 -16.41
N TYR A 460 -12.82 -7.30 -15.30
CA TYR A 460 -11.61 -6.59 -14.92
C TYR A 460 -10.46 -7.58 -14.77
N ASP A 461 -9.34 -7.30 -15.43
CA ASP A 461 -8.12 -8.07 -15.26
C ASP A 461 -7.20 -7.36 -14.26
N PHE A 462 -6.65 -8.12 -13.33
CA PHE A 462 -5.64 -7.66 -12.40
C PHE A 462 -4.39 -8.52 -12.55
N ASP A 463 -3.35 -7.91 -13.09
CA ASP A 463 -2.02 -8.47 -13.09
C ASP A 463 -1.40 -8.32 -11.71
N VAL A 464 -1.14 -9.42 -11.02
CA VAL A 464 -0.59 -9.41 -9.67
C VAL A 464 0.90 -9.07 -9.74
N PRO A 465 1.35 -7.90 -9.21
CA PRO A 465 2.77 -7.57 -9.24
C PRO A 465 3.63 -8.59 -8.48
N GLU A 466 4.87 -8.86 -8.94
CA GLU A 466 5.80 -9.78 -8.25
C GLU A 466 6.12 -9.36 -6.80
N GLY A 467 6.05 -8.04 -6.50
CA GLY A 467 6.20 -7.50 -5.15
C GLY A 467 4.89 -7.27 -4.40
N PHE A 468 3.74 -7.68 -4.95
CA PHE A 468 2.43 -7.47 -4.34
C PHE A 468 2.29 -8.31 -3.07
N ALA A 469 1.81 -7.73 -1.97
CA ALA A 469 1.80 -8.40 -0.69
C ALA A 469 1.13 -9.80 -0.79
N ALA A 470 1.83 -10.85 -0.37
CA ALA A 470 1.21 -12.16 -0.25
C ALA A 470 0.19 -12.13 0.90
N GLY A 471 -0.93 -12.83 0.76
CA GLY A 471 -2.03 -12.83 1.72
C GLY A 471 -3.38 -12.59 1.07
N ARG A 472 -4.41 -12.33 1.89
CA ARG A 472 -5.79 -12.13 1.44
C ARG A 472 -6.00 -10.69 0.98
N HIS A 473 -6.59 -10.54 -0.20
CA HIS A 473 -6.96 -9.27 -0.83
C HIS A 473 -8.43 -9.25 -1.15
N THR A 474 -8.97 -8.05 -1.37
CA THR A 474 -10.38 -7.87 -1.77
C THR A 474 -10.48 -7.07 -3.05
N PHE A 475 -11.08 -7.65 -4.08
CA PHE A 475 -11.61 -6.92 -5.22
C PHE A 475 -12.92 -6.25 -4.81
N VAL A 476 -13.05 -4.95 -5.08
CA VAL A 476 -14.23 -4.14 -4.79
C VAL A 476 -14.70 -3.49 -6.08
N LEU A 477 -15.90 -3.87 -6.54
CA LEU A 477 -16.55 -3.30 -7.71
C LEU A 477 -17.70 -2.40 -7.30
N SER A 478 -17.64 -1.14 -7.70
CA SER A 478 -18.73 -0.18 -7.59
C SER A 478 -19.44 -0.03 -8.93
N VAL A 479 -20.77 -0.11 -8.95
CA VAL A 479 -21.58 -0.01 -10.18
C VAL A 479 -22.73 0.96 -9.96
N ALA A 480 -22.92 1.89 -10.89
CA ALA A 480 -24.02 2.84 -10.85
C ALA A 480 -25.38 2.10 -10.82
N GLY A 481 -26.21 2.42 -9.83
CA GLY A 481 -27.50 1.75 -9.61
C GLY A 481 -27.44 0.47 -8.77
N VAL A 482 -26.26 0.04 -8.30
CA VAL A 482 -26.12 -1.06 -7.33
C VAL A 482 -25.76 -0.48 -5.96
N ALA A 483 -26.64 -0.69 -4.98
CA ALA A 483 -26.58 -0.01 -3.67
C ALA A 483 -25.38 -0.39 -2.79
N LYS A 484 -24.81 -1.59 -2.97
CA LYS A 484 -23.63 -2.06 -2.22
C LYS A 484 -22.52 -2.45 -3.21
N PRO A 485 -21.25 -2.10 -2.92
CA PRO A 485 -20.15 -2.55 -3.75
C PRO A 485 -20.04 -4.08 -3.68
N ILE A 486 -19.81 -4.70 -4.83
CA ILE A 486 -19.64 -6.14 -4.96
C ILE A 486 -18.21 -6.46 -4.56
N LYS A 487 -18.05 -7.36 -3.60
CA LYS A 487 -16.74 -7.71 -3.06
C LYS A 487 -16.42 -9.16 -3.37
N GLN A 488 -15.21 -9.41 -3.84
CA GLN A 488 -14.68 -10.75 -4.03
C GLN A 488 -13.31 -10.84 -3.37
N THR A 489 -13.14 -11.82 -2.48
CA THR A 489 -11.83 -12.07 -1.88
C THR A 489 -11.02 -13.02 -2.74
N PHE A 490 -9.71 -12.80 -2.77
CA PHE A 490 -8.75 -13.70 -3.39
C PHE A 490 -7.46 -13.69 -2.57
N THR A 491 -6.66 -14.73 -2.68
CA THR A 491 -5.40 -14.86 -1.96
C THR A 491 -4.26 -14.78 -2.95
N VAL A 492 -3.39 -13.81 -2.77
CA VAL A 492 -2.13 -13.77 -3.48
C VAL A 492 -1.13 -14.60 -2.71
N VAL A 493 -0.48 -15.53 -3.38
CA VAL A 493 0.61 -16.28 -2.76
C VAL A 493 1.92 -15.90 -3.40
N ARG A 494 2.96 -15.93 -2.58
CA ARG A 494 4.31 -15.82 -3.09
C ARG A 494 4.46 -16.95 -4.12
N ALA A 495 4.96 -16.62 -5.29
CA ALA A 495 5.37 -17.65 -6.24
C ALA A 495 6.35 -18.55 -5.48
N GLU A 496 5.97 -19.81 -5.24
CA GLU A 496 6.87 -20.74 -4.59
C GLU A 496 8.01 -20.99 -5.58
N ALA A 497 9.23 -20.68 -5.17
CA ALA A 497 10.38 -21.37 -5.74
C ALA A 497 10.18 -22.83 -5.33
N ASP A 498 9.83 -23.65 -6.31
CA ASP A 498 9.59 -25.09 -6.18
C ASP A 498 8.19 -25.48 -5.64
N LYS A 499 7.28 -25.86 -6.54
CA LYS A 499 6.19 -26.80 -6.25
C LYS A 499 6.21 -27.93 -7.26
N THR A 500 7.00 -28.95 -6.92
CA THR A 500 6.67 -30.33 -7.23
C THR A 500 5.57 -30.78 -6.25
N GLU A 501 4.41 -31.20 -6.75
CA GLU A 501 3.48 -32.06 -5.99
C GLU A 501 3.44 -33.47 -6.60
N PRO A 502 3.19 -34.51 -5.78
CA PRO A 502 3.61 -35.86 -6.06
C PRO A 502 2.64 -36.60 -6.99
N VAL A 503 3.17 -37.15 -8.08
CA VAL A 503 2.52 -38.23 -8.84
C VAL A 503 3.46 -39.43 -8.84
N ASP A 504 2.95 -40.55 -8.36
CA ASP A 504 3.57 -41.85 -8.45
C ASP A 504 3.55 -42.32 -9.92
N SER A 505 4.70 -42.22 -10.60
CA SER A 505 5.31 -43.28 -11.44
C SER A 505 6.29 -42.69 -12.47
N THR A 506 7.58 -42.96 -12.23
CA THR A 506 8.68 -43.09 -13.21
C THR A 506 8.81 -42.03 -14.32
N GLY A 507 9.43 -40.90 -14.00
CA GLY A 507 10.05 -40.00 -14.99
C GLY A 507 10.03 -38.53 -14.54
N THR A 508 11.18 -37.99 -14.11
CA THR A 508 11.37 -36.55 -13.89
C THR A 508 11.09 -35.78 -15.19
N PRO A 509 10.16 -34.82 -15.26
CA PRO A 509 10.09 -33.91 -16.40
C PRO A 509 11.26 -32.93 -16.29
N GLU A 510 12.32 -33.17 -17.06
CA GLU A 510 13.39 -32.21 -17.27
C GLU A 510 12.79 -30.95 -17.92
N CYS A 511 13.00 -29.78 -17.32
CA CYS A 511 12.61 -28.52 -17.94
C CYS A 511 13.51 -28.27 -19.15
N VAL A 512 12.94 -28.32 -20.36
CA VAL A 512 13.65 -28.07 -21.62
C VAL A 512 13.48 -26.61 -22.04
N ALA A 513 14.59 -25.93 -22.30
CA ALA A 513 14.64 -24.60 -22.90
C ALA A 513 15.41 -24.65 -24.23
N ARG A 514 15.40 -23.55 -24.98
CA ARG A 514 16.26 -23.37 -26.16
C ARG A 514 17.39 -22.41 -25.82
N SER A 515 18.62 -22.75 -26.20
CA SER A 515 19.78 -21.88 -25.99
C SER A 515 19.59 -20.57 -26.75
N VAL A 516 19.97 -19.44 -26.16
CA VAL A 516 20.01 -18.13 -26.84
C VAL A 516 21.45 -17.77 -27.09
N THR A 517 21.80 -17.49 -28.35
CA THR A 517 23.14 -17.04 -28.75
C THR A 517 23.03 -15.98 -29.82
N GLY A 518 23.86 -14.93 -29.72
CA GLY A 518 23.81 -13.82 -30.67
C GLY A 518 22.63 -12.88 -30.45
N ALA A 519 22.12 -12.80 -29.22
CA ALA A 519 21.07 -11.85 -28.88
C ALA A 519 21.54 -10.40 -29.10
N THR A 520 20.59 -9.51 -29.36
CA THR A 520 20.82 -8.06 -29.49
C THR A 520 19.88 -7.29 -28.57
N LEU A 521 20.37 -6.17 -28.02
CA LEU A 521 19.60 -5.22 -27.21
C LEU A 521 19.94 -3.81 -27.67
N THR A 522 18.92 -2.99 -27.89
CA THR A 522 19.04 -1.59 -28.29
C THR A 522 18.20 -0.73 -27.35
N TRP A 523 18.83 0.24 -26.70
CA TRP A 523 18.18 1.10 -25.71
C TRP A 523 18.88 2.45 -25.56
N GLY A 524 18.12 3.51 -25.30
CA GLY A 524 18.62 4.89 -25.22
C GLY A 524 18.70 5.49 -23.82
N LEU A 525 18.64 4.68 -22.75
CA LEU A 525 18.52 5.16 -21.36
C LEU A 525 17.31 6.10 -21.20
N LYS A 526 17.54 7.41 -21.21
CA LYS A 526 16.52 8.46 -21.23
C LYS A 526 17.04 9.67 -22.00
N SER A 527 16.32 10.14 -23.00
CA SER A 527 16.76 11.23 -23.90
C SER A 527 17.12 12.51 -23.15
N SER A 528 16.30 12.94 -22.19
CA SER A 528 16.55 14.12 -21.37
C SER A 528 17.81 13.98 -20.50
N TYR A 529 18.13 12.77 -20.06
CA TYR A 529 19.34 12.50 -19.27
C TYR A 529 20.58 12.61 -20.13
N LEU A 530 20.58 12.00 -21.32
CA LEU A 530 21.70 12.11 -22.26
C LEU A 530 21.94 13.57 -22.69
N ALA A 531 20.85 14.29 -23.00
CA ALA A 531 20.92 15.71 -23.34
C ALA A 531 21.43 16.60 -22.19
N TYR A 532 21.09 16.26 -20.95
CA TYR A 532 21.63 16.93 -19.77
C TYR A 532 23.14 16.70 -19.63
N ILE A 533 23.58 15.45 -19.74
CA ILE A 533 25.00 15.08 -19.65
C ILE A 533 25.81 15.80 -20.72
N GLU A 534 25.38 15.77 -21.98
CA GLU A 534 26.09 16.39 -23.11
C GLU A 534 25.82 17.91 -23.25
N GLY A 535 24.88 18.44 -22.47
CA GLY A 535 24.45 19.83 -22.53
C GLY A 535 25.37 20.80 -21.79
N SER A 536 25.07 22.10 -21.90
CA SER A 536 25.87 23.18 -21.32
C SER A 536 25.91 23.20 -19.79
N VAL A 537 25.01 22.47 -19.13
CA VAL A 537 24.90 22.40 -17.66
C VAL A 537 25.88 21.38 -17.09
N ALA A 538 25.77 20.11 -17.48
CA ALA A 538 26.66 19.07 -16.95
C ALA A 538 28.02 19.06 -17.65
N GLN A 539 28.11 19.55 -18.90
CA GLN A 539 29.34 19.60 -19.69
C GLN A 539 30.12 18.28 -19.67
N GLY A 540 29.36 17.21 -19.75
CA GLY A 540 29.79 15.85 -19.50
C GLY A 540 30.22 15.11 -20.76
N LYS A 541 30.57 13.83 -20.56
CA LYS A 541 30.88 12.89 -21.65
C LYS A 541 30.24 11.54 -21.40
N ILE A 542 29.93 10.85 -22.49
CA ILE A 542 29.40 9.49 -22.47
C ILE A 542 30.42 8.58 -23.14
N THR A 543 30.81 7.53 -22.45
CA THR A 543 31.76 6.52 -22.94
C THR A 543 31.12 5.14 -22.88
N THR A 544 31.52 4.25 -23.78
CA THR A 544 30.96 2.90 -23.89
C THR A 544 32.08 1.87 -23.92
N SER A 545 31.80 0.68 -23.38
CA SER A 545 32.66 -0.49 -23.45
C SER A 545 31.79 -1.71 -23.75
N GLY A 546 32.07 -2.48 -24.80
CA GLY A 546 31.24 -3.62 -25.22
C GLY A 546 29.86 -3.27 -25.81
N ALA A 547 29.38 -2.04 -25.62
CA ALA A 547 28.22 -1.48 -26.30
C ALA A 547 28.67 -0.51 -27.40
N GLN A 548 27.90 -0.40 -28.47
CA GLN A 548 28.11 0.57 -29.54
C GLN A 548 27.09 1.71 -29.43
N ARG A 549 27.55 2.97 -29.47
CA ARG A 549 26.68 4.16 -29.47
C ARG A 549 26.44 4.65 -30.89
N SER A 550 25.18 4.92 -31.23
CA SER A 550 24.77 5.64 -32.42
C SER A 550 23.74 6.70 -32.03
N GLY A 551 24.13 7.98 -32.08
CA GLY A 551 23.32 9.08 -31.55
C GLY A 551 22.95 8.86 -30.08
N SER A 552 21.66 8.92 -29.77
CA SER A 552 21.10 8.70 -28.43
C SER A 552 20.86 7.24 -28.06
N THR A 553 21.28 6.30 -28.91
CA THR A 553 20.97 4.87 -28.77
C THR A 553 22.24 4.05 -28.54
N PHE A 554 22.14 3.07 -27.66
CA PHE A 554 23.20 2.10 -27.37
C PHE A 554 22.75 0.70 -27.80
N THR A 555 23.64 -0.01 -28.50
CA THR A 555 23.41 -1.38 -28.94
C THR A 555 24.41 -2.31 -28.27
N TRP A 556 23.89 -3.37 -27.64
CA TRP A 556 24.64 -4.51 -27.15
C TRP A 556 24.37 -5.70 -28.07
N SER A 557 25.42 -6.46 -28.37
CA SER A 557 25.38 -7.61 -29.26
C SER A 557 26.05 -8.82 -28.62
N ALA A 558 25.98 -9.98 -29.28
CA ALA A 558 26.53 -11.23 -28.79
C ALA A 558 25.98 -11.67 -27.41
N GLY A 559 24.74 -11.28 -27.10
CA GLY A 559 24.09 -11.70 -25.87
C GLY A 559 23.80 -13.20 -25.87
N THR A 560 23.78 -13.77 -24.67
CA THR A 560 23.55 -15.20 -24.45
C THR A 560 22.47 -15.45 -23.40
N GLY A 561 21.87 -16.63 -23.40
CA GLY A 561 20.89 -17.02 -22.40
C GLY A 561 20.16 -18.29 -22.77
N ALA A 562 18.92 -18.41 -22.32
CA ALA A 562 18.03 -19.52 -22.63
C ALA A 562 16.58 -19.03 -22.65
N TYR A 563 15.74 -19.68 -23.44
CA TYR A 563 14.32 -19.36 -23.57
C TYR A 563 13.49 -20.64 -23.63
N ASN A 564 12.59 -20.83 -22.68
CA ASN A 564 11.60 -21.89 -22.69
C ASN A 564 10.40 -21.43 -23.52
N THR A 565 10.13 -22.14 -24.61
CA THR A 565 9.07 -21.82 -25.56
C THR A 565 7.67 -22.07 -25.01
N ASP A 566 7.53 -23.06 -24.13
CA ASP A 566 6.23 -23.49 -23.60
C ASP A 566 5.75 -22.53 -22.51
N ALA A 567 6.66 -22.12 -21.63
CA ALA A 567 6.40 -21.14 -20.57
C ALA A 567 6.49 -19.68 -21.05
N ALA A 568 6.95 -19.45 -22.29
CA ALA A 568 7.25 -18.13 -22.85
C ALA A 568 8.19 -17.27 -21.96
N ARG A 569 9.14 -17.94 -21.29
CA ARG A 569 10.07 -17.34 -20.31
C ARG A 569 11.50 -17.49 -20.78
N GLY A 570 12.32 -16.49 -20.50
CA GLY A 570 13.73 -16.60 -20.86
C GLY A 570 14.54 -15.34 -20.64
N THR A 571 15.78 -15.39 -21.10
CA THR A 571 16.79 -14.43 -20.70
C THR A 571 17.72 -14.13 -21.86
N GLY A 572 18.09 -12.86 -22.01
CA GLY A 572 19.17 -12.41 -22.87
C GLY A 572 20.10 -11.53 -22.05
N SER A 573 21.30 -12.01 -21.78
CA SER A 573 22.31 -11.33 -20.95
C SER A 573 23.43 -10.80 -21.83
N PHE A 574 23.86 -9.58 -21.55
CA PHE A 574 24.86 -8.87 -22.33
C PHE A 574 25.99 -8.40 -21.42
N THR A 575 27.22 -8.45 -21.92
CA THR A 575 28.37 -7.79 -21.28
C THR A 575 28.51 -6.36 -21.78
N GLY A 576 29.22 -5.52 -21.03
CA GLY A 576 29.54 -4.16 -21.45
C GLY A 576 28.84 -3.10 -20.61
N SER A 577 29.14 -1.83 -20.89
CA SER A 577 28.73 -0.70 -20.07
C SER A 577 28.58 0.61 -20.85
N VAL A 578 27.72 1.48 -20.34
CA VAL A 578 27.62 2.90 -20.68
C VAL A 578 28.01 3.68 -19.43
N ARG A 579 29.05 4.52 -19.53
CA ARG A 579 29.49 5.41 -18.45
C ARG A 579 29.24 6.86 -18.84
N THR A 580 28.52 7.57 -17.99
CA THR A 580 28.23 8.99 -18.11
C THR A 580 28.98 9.75 -17.02
N VAL A 581 29.60 10.86 -17.37
CA VAL A 581 30.21 11.77 -16.39
C VAL A 581 29.79 13.20 -16.67
N GLY A 582 29.73 14.05 -15.65
CA GLY A 582 29.37 15.46 -15.74
C GLY A 582 29.81 16.24 -14.49
N HIS A 583 29.67 17.57 -14.52
CA HIS A 583 30.08 18.48 -13.44
C HIS A 583 31.55 18.36 -13.05
N GLY A 584 32.45 18.37 -14.05
CA GLY A 584 33.89 18.22 -13.78
C GLY A 584 34.24 16.84 -13.23
N ASP A 585 33.61 15.79 -13.77
CA ASP A 585 33.72 14.37 -13.37
C ASP A 585 33.21 14.03 -11.95
N VAL A 586 32.51 14.96 -11.26
CA VAL A 586 31.89 14.70 -9.95
C VAL A 586 30.69 13.76 -10.08
N LEU A 587 29.78 14.04 -11.02
CA LEU A 587 28.75 13.09 -11.40
C LEU A 587 29.42 12.04 -12.30
N ASP A 588 29.42 10.77 -11.89
CA ASP A 588 30.00 9.66 -12.64
C ASP A 588 29.13 8.42 -12.44
N VAL A 589 28.37 8.00 -13.46
CA VAL A 589 27.47 6.85 -13.36
C VAL A 589 27.78 5.85 -14.45
N THR A 590 28.01 4.60 -14.08
CA THR A 590 28.18 3.48 -15.00
C THR A 590 26.99 2.55 -14.92
N PHE A 591 26.35 2.30 -16.06
CA PHE A 591 25.33 1.27 -16.27
C PHE A 591 25.99 0.10 -16.99
N SER A 592 25.95 -1.10 -16.42
CA SER A 592 26.65 -2.27 -16.98
C SER A 592 25.83 -3.55 -16.92
N ASN A 593 26.27 -4.54 -17.70
CA ASN A 593 25.75 -5.91 -17.73
C ASN A 593 24.22 -5.97 -17.88
N PRO A 594 23.64 -5.33 -18.93
CA PRO A 594 22.21 -5.35 -19.08
C PRO A 594 21.70 -6.76 -19.40
N ARG A 595 20.53 -7.08 -18.87
CA ARG A 595 19.84 -8.35 -19.09
C ARG A 595 18.36 -8.09 -19.32
N VAL A 596 17.82 -8.67 -20.39
CA VAL A 596 16.37 -8.75 -20.61
C VAL A 596 15.86 -10.05 -20.01
N VAL A 597 14.84 -9.95 -19.16
CA VAL A 597 14.20 -11.08 -18.48
C VAL A 597 12.77 -11.15 -18.96
N LEU A 598 12.43 -12.16 -19.75
CA LEU A 598 11.08 -12.39 -20.25
C LEU A 598 10.35 -13.25 -19.22
N HIS A 599 9.27 -12.69 -18.69
CA HIS A 599 8.41 -13.35 -17.70
C HIS A 599 7.18 -13.99 -18.34
N SER A 600 6.77 -13.43 -19.48
CA SER A 600 5.71 -13.95 -20.36
C SER A 600 5.86 -13.36 -21.77
N SER A 601 4.94 -13.69 -22.67
CA SER A 601 4.83 -13.07 -24.01
C SER A 601 4.47 -11.58 -23.98
N THR A 602 3.96 -11.08 -22.85
CA THR A 602 3.47 -9.69 -22.69
C THR A 602 4.29 -8.86 -21.69
N ARG A 603 5.14 -9.48 -20.87
CA ARG A 603 5.93 -8.79 -19.84
C ARG A 603 7.40 -9.19 -19.83
N ALA A 604 8.26 -8.19 -19.67
CA ALA A 604 9.68 -8.39 -19.38
C ALA A 604 10.23 -7.35 -18.39
N SER A 605 11.44 -7.59 -17.91
CA SER A 605 12.23 -6.66 -17.11
C SER A 605 13.56 -6.36 -17.80
N LEU A 606 14.01 -5.12 -17.68
CA LEU A 606 15.40 -4.74 -17.97
C LEU A 606 16.16 -4.68 -16.63
N VAL A 607 17.12 -5.57 -16.47
CA VAL A 607 18.00 -5.68 -15.30
C VAL A 607 19.38 -5.16 -15.66
N LEU A 608 20.06 -4.48 -14.73
CA LEU A 608 21.42 -3.99 -14.92
C LEU A 608 22.14 -3.76 -13.59
N ASP A 609 23.46 -3.67 -13.66
CA ASP A 609 24.31 -3.18 -12.60
C ASP A 609 24.48 -1.66 -12.77
N THR A 610 24.45 -0.91 -11.67
CA THR A 610 24.71 0.53 -11.66
C THR A 610 25.67 0.88 -10.54
N ARG A 611 26.65 1.72 -10.83
CA ARG A 611 27.57 2.24 -9.81
C ARG A 611 28.01 3.63 -10.18
N GLY A 612 28.35 4.44 -9.20
CA GLY A 612 28.77 5.79 -9.49
C GLY A 612 28.92 6.70 -8.29
N THR A 613 29.09 7.98 -8.61
CA THR A 613 29.15 9.11 -7.70
C THR A 613 28.07 10.13 -8.08
N THR A 614 27.34 10.65 -7.11
CA THR A 614 26.31 11.69 -7.30
C THR A 614 26.94 13.08 -7.42
N ILE A 615 26.14 14.10 -7.79
CA ILE A 615 26.61 15.50 -7.84
C ILE A 615 27.05 16.03 -6.46
N ASP A 616 26.54 15.44 -5.37
CA ASP A 616 26.91 15.77 -3.99
C ASP A 616 28.17 15.01 -3.52
N GLY A 617 28.73 14.13 -4.36
CA GLY A 617 29.92 13.34 -4.06
C GLY A 617 29.66 12.00 -3.39
N ASP A 618 28.39 11.62 -3.18
CA ASP A 618 28.04 10.32 -2.59
C ASP A 618 28.27 9.18 -3.58
N THR A 619 28.84 8.07 -3.12
CA THR A 619 29.07 6.89 -3.97
C THR A 619 27.99 5.84 -3.77
N PHE A 620 27.65 5.12 -4.83
CA PHE A 620 26.68 4.02 -4.80
C PHE A 620 27.11 2.86 -5.71
N ALA A 621 26.64 1.66 -5.38
CA ALA A 621 26.78 0.48 -6.20
C ALA A 621 25.58 -0.46 -5.97
N TYR A 622 24.88 -0.80 -7.04
CA TYR A 622 23.73 -1.69 -7.06
C TYR A 622 23.94 -2.73 -8.17
N ALA A 623 23.86 -4.01 -7.83
CA ALA A 623 24.01 -5.10 -8.79
C ALA A 623 22.67 -5.80 -9.03
N GLY A 624 22.41 -6.22 -10.26
CA GLY A 624 21.24 -7.01 -10.62
C GLY A 624 19.90 -6.33 -10.32
N ILE A 625 19.82 -5.00 -10.38
CA ILE A 625 18.57 -4.31 -10.10
C ILE A 625 17.63 -4.41 -11.28
N THR A 626 16.36 -4.72 -11.01
CA THR A 626 15.28 -4.53 -11.99
C THR A 626 15.13 -3.04 -12.22
N PHE A 627 15.77 -2.53 -13.26
CA PHE A 627 15.88 -1.12 -13.54
C PHE A 627 14.63 -0.57 -14.22
N ALA A 628 14.04 -1.35 -15.12
CA ALA A 628 12.79 -0.99 -15.78
C ALA A 628 11.87 -2.20 -15.98
N THR A 629 10.56 -1.96 -15.95
CA THR A 629 9.55 -2.90 -16.44
C THR A 629 9.25 -2.62 -17.90
N LEU A 630 9.03 -3.68 -18.68
CA LEU A 630 8.83 -3.64 -20.13
C LEU A 630 7.46 -4.22 -20.49
N SER A 631 6.64 -3.45 -21.20
CA SER A 631 5.31 -3.88 -21.66
C SER A 631 5.36 -4.34 -23.11
N LEU A 632 5.34 -5.66 -23.33
CA LEU A 632 5.64 -6.27 -24.63
C LEU A 632 4.44 -6.35 -25.58
N SER A 633 3.22 -6.18 -25.06
CA SER A 633 1.97 -6.34 -25.81
C SER A 633 1.94 -5.45 -27.06
N GLY A 634 1.80 -6.07 -28.23
CA GLY A 634 1.74 -5.36 -29.52
C GLY A 634 3.09 -4.91 -30.08
N HIS A 635 4.21 -5.21 -29.42
CA HIS A 635 5.57 -4.78 -29.83
C HIS A 635 6.43 -5.89 -30.44
N GLY A 636 5.91 -7.12 -30.52
CA GLY A 636 6.67 -8.26 -31.05
C GLY A 636 6.16 -9.60 -30.55
N GLY A 637 7.00 -10.62 -30.68
CA GLY A 637 6.68 -11.99 -30.25
C GLY A 637 7.65 -13.03 -30.81
N ALA A 638 7.25 -14.30 -30.69
CA ALA A 638 7.97 -15.42 -31.29
C ALA A 638 7.67 -15.52 -32.79
N SER A 639 8.71 -15.73 -33.59
CA SER A 639 8.60 -16.01 -35.02
C SER A 639 9.71 -16.99 -35.42
N GLY A 640 9.33 -18.23 -35.72
CA GLY A 640 10.27 -19.30 -36.05
C GLY A 640 11.27 -19.58 -34.92
N ASP A 641 12.56 -19.48 -35.23
CA ASP A 641 13.68 -19.68 -34.31
C ASP A 641 14.13 -18.37 -33.65
N ARG A 642 13.25 -17.36 -33.53
CA ARG A 642 13.62 -16.07 -32.94
C ARG A 642 12.48 -15.44 -32.14
N ILE A 643 12.84 -14.86 -30.99
CA ILE A 643 11.99 -13.92 -30.25
C ILE A 643 12.43 -12.50 -30.60
N SER A 644 11.50 -11.62 -30.98
CA SER A 644 11.84 -10.25 -31.39
C SER A 644 10.82 -9.26 -30.88
N TYR A 645 11.29 -8.21 -30.19
CA TYR A 645 10.47 -7.10 -29.73
C TYR A 645 11.11 -5.76 -30.10
N SER A 646 10.29 -4.81 -30.57
CA SER A 646 10.74 -3.51 -31.08
C SER A 646 9.95 -2.36 -30.46
N GLY A 647 10.65 -1.33 -30.03
CA GLY A 647 10.06 -0.10 -29.50
C GLY A 647 9.22 -0.32 -28.23
N VAL A 648 9.61 -1.28 -27.38
CA VAL A 648 8.89 -1.66 -26.17
C VAL A 648 8.92 -0.52 -25.14
N PRO A 649 7.76 -0.05 -24.64
CA PRO A 649 7.70 0.93 -23.57
C PRO A 649 8.41 0.42 -22.30
N ALA A 650 9.31 1.26 -21.77
CA ALA A 650 10.06 0.97 -20.57
C ALA A 650 9.71 1.98 -19.46
N THR A 651 9.36 1.46 -18.28
CA THR A 651 8.97 2.26 -17.12
C THR A 651 10.00 2.08 -16.01
N LEU A 652 10.56 3.18 -15.52
CA LEU A 652 11.58 3.18 -14.47
C LEU A 652 11.01 2.63 -13.16
N THR A 653 11.74 1.72 -12.51
CA THR A 653 11.34 1.20 -11.19
C THR A 653 11.86 2.08 -10.06
N ALA A 654 11.39 1.85 -8.83
CA ALA A 654 11.94 2.48 -7.64
C ALA A 654 13.43 2.14 -7.42
N ALA A 655 13.87 0.92 -7.77
CA ALA A 655 15.27 0.53 -7.68
C ALA A 655 16.11 1.25 -8.75
N GLY A 656 15.62 1.33 -9.99
CA GLY A 656 16.28 2.06 -11.08
C GLY A 656 16.38 3.56 -10.80
N ALA A 657 15.37 4.17 -10.17
CA ALA A 657 15.37 5.58 -9.80
C ALA A 657 16.54 5.97 -8.88
N LYS A 658 17.01 5.06 -8.02
CA LYS A 658 18.17 5.30 -7.15
C LYS A 658 19.47 5.56 -7.93
N ALA A 659 19.62 5.00 -9.12
CA ALA A 659 20.78 5.21 -9.98
C ALA A 659 20.85 6.63 -10.58
N PHE A 660 19.77 7.40 -10.46
CA PHE A 660 19.67 8.79 -10.90
C PHE A 660 19.59 9.77 -9.73
N SER A 661 20.04 9.38 -8.53
CA SER A 661 20.10 10.26 -7.35
C SER A 661 18.78 10.95 -7.00
N GLY A 662 17.64 10.33 -7.32
CA GLY A 662 16.30 10.88 -7.05
C GLY A 662 15.79 11.95 -8.03
N PHE A 663 16.55 12.28 -9.08
CA PHE A 663 16.09 13.23 -10.13
C PHE A 663 14.97 12.68 -11.02
N TYR A 664 14.88 11.35 -11.12
CA TYR A 664 13.78 10.64 -11.75
C TYR A 664 13.11 9.74 -10.72
N LYS A 665 11.80 9.53 -10.86
CA LYS A 665 10.99 8.76 -9.92
C LYS A 665 10.49 7.45 -10.54
N ALA A 666 10.14 6.51 -9.68
CA ALA A 666 9.44 5.29 -10.11
C ALA A 666 8.20 5.66 -10.92
N GLY A 667 7.96 4.95 -12.02
CA GLY A 667 6.88 5.23 -12.96
C GLY A 667 7.27 6.15 -14.12
N ASP A 668 8.43 6.82 -14.07
CA ASP A 668 8.87 7.67 -15.18
C ASP A 668 9.14 6.85 -16.45
N ALA A 669 8.70 7.37 -17.59
CA ALA A 669 8.99 6.77 -18.88
C ALA A 669 10.48 6.92 -19.26
N LEU A 670 11.06 5.82 -19.73
CA LEU A 670 12.41 5.72 -20.27
C LEU A 670 12.38 5.64 -21.81
N ALA A 671 13.56 5.65 -22.44
CA ALA A 671 13.65 5.35 -23.85
C ALA A 671 13.12 3.93 -24.12
N PRO A 672 12.35 3.69 -25.20
CA PRO A 672 11.88 2.37 -25.56
C PRO A 672 13.04 1.38 -25.76
N VAL A 673 12.78 0.10 -25.46
CA VAL A 673 13.75 -0.99 -25.57
C VAL A 673 13.41 -1.86 -26.78
N SER A 674 14.41 -2.27 -27.54
CA SER A 674 14.24 -3.27 -28.60
C SER A 674 15.26 -4.40 -28.40
N PHE A 675 14.86 -5.65 -28.59
CA PHE A 675 15.76 -6.78 -28.43
C PHE A 675 15.37 -7.97 -29.30
N THR A 676 16.35 -8.80 -29.62
CA THR A 676 16.13 -10.07 -30.32
C THR A 676 16.88 -11.21 -29.63
N LEU A 677 16.23 -12.37 -29.53
CA LEU A 677 16.78 -13.61 -28.98
C LEU A 677 16.69 -14.72 -30.05
N PRO A 678 17.77 -15.01 -30.78
CA PRO A 678 17.86 -16.19 -31.63
C PRO A 678 17.85 -17.47 -30.79
N LEU A 679 17.05 -18.45 -31.18
CA LEU A 679 16.84 -19.72 -30.49
C LEU A 679 17.62 -20.84 -31.17
N GLY A 680 18.62 -21.37 -30.47
CA GLY A 680 19.43 -22.52 -30.86
C GLY A 680 18.80 -23.87 -30.45
N GLY A 681 19.65 -24.86 -30.21
CA GLY A 681 19.22 -26.21 -29.80
C GLY A 681 18.56 -26.24 -28.42
N GLU A 682 17.97 -27.38 -28.11
CA GLU A 682 17.46 -27.66 -26.76
C GLU A 682 18.61 -27.67 -25.76
N THR A 683 18.34 -27.16 -24.57
CA THR A 683 19.25 -27.09 -23.42
C THR A 683 18.41 -27.19 -22.17
N ASP A 684 19.02 -27.64 -21.07
CA ASP A 684 18.36 -27.60 -19.78
C ASP A 684 17.98 -26.15 -19.42
N CYS A 685 16.83 -25.98 -18.78
CA CYS A 685 16.47 -24.71 -18.17
C CYS A 685 17.57 -24.34 -17.14
N SER A 686 18.44 -23.40 -17.49
CA SER A 686 19.42 -22.87 -16.56
C SER A 686 18.70 -22.19 -15.39
N SER A 687 18.89 -22.69 -14.17
CA SER A 687 18.59 -21.90 -12.97
C SER A 687 19.42 -20.60 -13.04
N PRO A 688 18.85 -19.44 -12.67
CA PRO A 688 19.63 -18.21 -12.69
C PRO A 688 20.77 -18.32 -11.67
N THR A 689 21.99 -18.60 -12.14
CA THR A 689 23.23 -18.38 -11.39
C THR A 689 23.43 -16.87 -11.28
N GLY A 690 22.75 -16.28 -10.30
CA GLY A 690 22.82 -14.89 -9.90
C GLY A 690 21.90 -14.70 -8.70
N THR A 691 22.42 -14.12 -7.63
CA THR A 691 21.62 -13.68 -6.48
C THR A 691 20.33 -13.01 -6.95
N LEU A 692 19.21 -13.40 -6.35
CA LEU A 692 17.87 -12.85 -6.64
C LEU A 692 17.94 -11.32 -6.78
N PRO A 693 17.31 -10.70 -7.79
CA PRO A 693 17.23 -9.26 -7.89
C PRO A 693 16.59 -8.71 -6.61
N VAL A 694 17.31 -7.83 -5.91
CA VAL A 694 16.88 -7.24 -4.65
C VAL A 694 15.75 -6.24 -4.93
N THR A 695 14.51 -6.63 -4.66
CA THR A 695 13.43 -5.67 -4.39
C THR A 695 13.66 -5.16 -2.98
N GLY A 696 14.11 -3.91 -2.86
CA GLY A 696 14.59 -3.36 -1.60
C GLY A 696 13.60 -3.47 -0.45
N SER A 697 13.91 -4.38 0.48
CA SER A 697 13.66 -4.23 1.92
C SER A 697 14.81 -4.91 2.66
N GLU A 698 15.56 -4.11 3.42
CA GLU A 698 16.67 -4.43 4.34
C GLU A 698 18.10 -4.57 3.77
N PRO A 699 19.13 -4.08 4.51
CA PRO A 699 20.53 -4.28 4.17
C PRO A 699 20.99 -5.69 4.58
N VAL A 700 21.54 -6.44 3.62
CA VAL A 700 22.27 -7.68 3.91
C VAL A 700 23.56 -7.31 4.65
N GLY A 701 23.63 -7.69 5.93
CA GLY A 701 24.85 -7.61 6.72
C GLY A 701 25.95 -8.48 6.10
N LEU A 702 27.12 -7.87 5.92
CA LEU A 702 28.33 -8.52 5.43
C LEU A 702 28.87 -9.50 6.49
N VAL A 703 28.33 -10.73 6.54
CA VAL A 703 28.91 -11.84 7.32
C VAL A 703 29.00 -13.07 6.43
N ALA A 704 29.93 -13.06 5.49
CA ALA A 704 30.43 -14.26 4.82
C ALA A 704 31.70 -13.92 4.03
N LEU A 705 32.83 -13.72 4.70
CA LEU A 705 34.21 -13.86 4.15
C LEU A 705 35.25 -13.55 5.25
N SER A 706 35.29 -14.38 6.30
CA SER A 706 36.40 -14.37 7.27
C SER A 706 36.49 -15.72 7.99
N GLY A 707 36.57 -16.79 7.20
CA GLY A 707 36.70 -18.16 7.67
C GLY A 707 37.67 -18.99 6.85
N THR A 708 38.83 -18.44 6.44
CA THR A 708 39.89 -19.22 5.76
C THR A 708 41.28 -18.55 5.72
N LEU A 709 41.62 -17.66 6.66
CA LEU A 709 42.98 -17.13 6.80
C LEU A 709 43.39 -16.95 8.28
N LEU A 710 43.40 -18.05 9.04
CA LEU A 710 43.97 -18.11 10.39
C LEU A 710 44.61 -19.49 10.67
N LEU A 711 45.38 -20.01 9.71
CA LEU A 711 46.21 -21.22 9.88
C LEU A 711 47.66 -21.07 9.40
N ALA A 712 48.17 -19.84 9.22
CA ALA A 712 49.59 -19.59 8.90
C ALA A 712 50.30 -18.61 9.86
N GLY A 713 49.69 -18.28 11.00
CA GLY A 713 50.19 -17.25 11.93
C GLY A 713 50.52 -17.74 13.35
N ALA A 714 50.62 -19.05 13.60
CA ALA A 714 50.83 -19.62 14.93
C ALA A 714 52.13 -20.44 15.09
N ALA A 715 53.11 -20.28 14.19
CA ALA A 715 54.35 -21.07 14.21
C ALA A 715 55.64 -20.28 14.48
N LEU A 716 55.62 -18.98 14.80
CA LEU A 716 56.89 -18.20 14.83
C LEU A 716 57.10 -17.17 15.96
N VAL A 717 56.32 -17.21 17.05
CA VAL A 717 56.63 -16.40 18.26
C VAL A 717 56.48 -17.19 19.57
N LEU A 718 56.95 -18.45 19.57
CA LEU A 718 57.20 -19.22 20.81
C LEU A 718 58.71 -19.47 21.08
N VAL A 719 59.60 -18.71 20.44
CA VAL A 719 61.07 -18.87 20.58
C VAL A 719 61.77 -17.62 21.15
N ARG A 720 61.12 -16.83 22.01
CA ARG A 720 61.86 -15.72 22.67
C ARG A 720 61.58 -15.41 24.13
N ARG A 721 61.05 -16.38 24.89
CA ARG A 721 61.11 -16.34 26.36
C ARG A 721 61.41 -17.71 26.95
N ARG A 722 62.66 -18.15 26.80
CA ARG A 722 63.33 -19.14 27.67
C ARG A 722 64.83 -19.21 27.36
N ARG A 723 65.60 -18.26 27.89
CA ARG A 723 66.96 -18.53 28.37
C ARG A 723 67.07 -17.89 29.75
N GLY A 724 67.08 -18.78 30.74
CA GLY A 724 67.11 -18.45 32.14
C GLY A 724 68.47 -17.95 32.60
N ALA A 725 68.42 -17.28 33.74
CA ALA A 725 69.57 -16.99 34.58
C ALA A 725 70.25 -18.30 35.03
N VAL A 726 71.57 -18.26 35.03
CA VAL A 726 72.49 -19.25 35.60
C VAL A 726 72.54 -19.09 37.12
N PRO A 727 72.68 -20.19 37.89
CA PRO A 727 73.69 -20.18 38.94
C PRO A 727 74.52 -21.48 39.03
N ALA A 728 75.71 -21.31 39.64
CA ALA A 728 76.81 -22.24 39.95
C ALA A 728 77.79 -22.54 38.81
#